data_AF-A0A2S9YM69-F1
#
_entry.id   AF-A0A2S9YM69-F1
#
_cell.length_a   1.000
_cell.length_b   1.000
_cell.length_c   1.000
_cell.angle_alpha   90.00
_cell.angle_beta   90.00
_cell.angle_gamma   90.00
#
_symmetry.space_group_name_H-M   'P 1'
#
loop_
_entity.id
_entity.type
_entity.pdbx_description
1 polymer ?
#
loop_
_entity_poly.entity_id
_entity_poly.type
_entity_poly.pdbx_seq_one_letter_code
_entity_poly.pdbx_strand_id
1 'polypeptide(L)'
;MTRATSFDLSKLENLAERIYHGQVVFFVGAGFSLDSEGLSGQRLLLRLLARFDAMSSVMIERREQLTAAVVATAKRLREVLRETFWLGQEGRDPLTTVAHAKILEQDYYRPNEWMCEAFGTLVDACTEVGFSEDFWVDVHQRETTLLECNPIWGRVERVSPIEPRLLVGEAWGPSERGKALFLDTLGFADPSVMAGRPHAREIAEVERSYADRLRPRHHIIARWARDGLCRTLLTTNYDMLIEGAYRLSGFACRLCDAPGQDPEPPPLLTELSHFARIGQAADFFRFGHTHRSALVAKIHGCAECYRWARTRVVEALASGAEPELSDARRAFASYLPSIVFTFREIQNWREDAWSRDLLANLLRTRSIVFCGYSIRDRVLHDAFRTAFEEIASVNARVGGPRLGGLLGGLGATEQDERVLHAQHDVRGAERAARGGARADTAAGAGAAAEASKAQIESDTTDGRAQRARAFFLGGPGGFEFDALEVLRAASRAEGIAHPSQTHHPNYLQSYFEGMDGFPRLDQTMRWLWHRTVRIRQEQCVEVDLRRVATNLLGHGCPERERVRVLDRLHELTDAEFEQARGWERAGPSDSQFDRVVGWTDRFHPALLRELAIGEAVLRRDGPGASVRVVNRRQWFFPPSEHPQWTGWGVVVEIALRRMIASWRGELREWSQPSPCVAPGQSQRPAVSFSSGTEALPSTPRALAIVLSGFDRRSVRSRVRGAFAGRVHHWRLRAQAIPWWASDQRPLPGTPGAPSLWRWAVADEPSQAMLDALPEVLGIDGPVESGQSRPLRVA
;
A
#
# COMPACT_ATOMS: atom_id res chain seq x y z
N MET A 1 -5.86 27.29 10.94
CA MET A 1 -4.41 26.97 11.01
C MET A 1 -4.04 26.25 9.73
N THR A 2 -3.05 26.76 8.99
CA THR A 2 -2.53 26.13 7.77
C THR A 2 -1.70 24.89 8.15
N ARG A 3 -1.91 23.75 7.49
CA ARG A 3 -1.13 22.53 7.74
C ARG A 3 0.26 22.69 7.13
N ALA A 4 1.30 22.33 7.89
CA ALA A 4 2.65 22.19 7.37
C ALA A 4 2.64 21.19 6.20
N THR A 5 3.40 21.50 5.15
CA THR A 5 3.40 20.71 3.91
C THR A 5 4.82 20.34 3.50
N SER A 6 4.97 19.09 3.06
CA SER A 6 6.14 18.54 2.38
C SER A 6 5.75 18.00 1.00
N PHE A 7 4.59 18.43 0.49
CA PHE A 7 4.11 18.07 -0.83
C PHE A 7 5.03 18.70 -1.88
N ASP A 8 5.54 17.87 -2.78
CA ASP A 8 6.41 18.29 -3.87
C ASP A 8 5.82 17.71 -5.16
N LEU A 9 5.16 18.57 -5.93
CA LEU A 9 4.39 18.15 -7.08
C LEU A 9 5.31 17.61 -8.18
N SER A 10 6.43 18.28 -8.44
CA SER A 10 7.40 17.90 -9.47
C SER A 10 7.94 16.49 -9.25
N LYS A 11 8.33 16.16 -8.01
CA LYS A 11 8.83 14.82 -7.68
C LYS A 11 7.74 13.75 -7.81
N LEU A 12 6.50 14.07 -7.43
CA LEU A 12 5.37 13.15 -7.54
C LEU A 12 4.96 12.88 -8.99
N GLU A 13 5.02 13.88 -9.87
CA GLU A 13 4.75 13.69 -11.30
C GLU A 13 5.79 12.76 -11.95
N ASN A 14 7.09 12.97 -11.70
CA ASN A 14 8.15 12.07 -12.19
C ASN A 14 7.88 10.61 -11.78
N LEU A 15 7.46 10.38 -10.53
CA LEU A 15 7.13 9.04 -10.08
C LEU A 15 5.84 8.50 -10.75
N ALA A 16 4.79 9.32 -10.87
CA ALA A 16 3.53 8.92 -11.48
C ALA A 16 3.70 8.50 -12.95
N GLU A 17 4.51 9.23 -13.73
CA GLU A 17 4.84 8.88 -15.12
C GLU A 17 5.54 7.51 -15.20
N ARG A 18 6.53 7.26 -14.33
CA ARG A 18 7.23 5.97 -14.29
C ARG A 18 6.32 4.81 -13.90
N ILE A 19 5.40 5.03 -12.97
CA ILE A 19 4.37 4.03 -12.60
C ILE A 19 3.49 3.76 -13.83
N TYR A 20 3.04 4.80 -14.53
CA TYR A 20 2.19 4.68 -15.70
C TYR A 20 2.85 3.89 -16.85
N HIS A 21 4.15 4.10 -17.06
CA HIS A 21 4.94 3.31 -18.03
C HIS A 21 5.27 1.89 -17.55
N GLY A 22 4.77 1.49 -16.37
CA GLY A 22 5.01 0.20 -15.74
C GLY A 22 6.45 -0.01 -15.32
N GLN A 23 7.27 1.05 -15.22
CA GLN A 23 8.71 0.94 -14.96
C GLN A 23 9.04 0.72 -13.49
N VAL A 24 8.03 0.67 -12.61
CA VAL A 24 8.19 0.71 -11.16
C VAL A 24 7.90 -0.65 -10.50
N VAL A 25 8.71 -0.99 -9.51
CA VAL A 25 8.46 -2.03 -8.52
C VAL A 25 8.44 -1.41 -7.14
N PHE A 26 7.40 -1.71 -6.36
CA PHE A 26 7.32 -1.28 -4.97
C PHE A 26 8.06 -2.26 -4.06
N PHE A 27 8.87 -1.71 -3.14
CA PHE A 27 9.46 -2.40 -2.02
C PHE A 27 8.82 -1.89 -0.73
N VAL A 28 7.96 -2.70 -0.13
CA VAL A 28 7.10 -2.34 1.00
C VAL A 28 7.65 -2.91 2.30
N GLY A 29 7.94 -2.04 3.28
CA GLY A 29 8.35 -2.45 4.62
C GLY A 29 7.30 -2.19 5.71
N ALA A 30 7.69 -2.47 6.96
CA ALA A 30 6.75 -2.52 8.09
C ALA A 30 6.06 -1.18 8.37
N GLY A 31 6.73 -0.05 8.11
CA GLY A 31 6.16 1.29 8.23
C GLY A 31 4.98 1.54 7.30
N PHE A 32 4.82 0.76 6.23
CA PHE A 32 3.66 0.85 5.33
C PHE A 32 2.43 0.19 5.94
N SER A 33 2.61 -0.80 6.82
CA SER A 33 1.53 -1.53 7.51
C SER A 33 1.33 -1.07 8.96
N LEU A 34 2.22 -0.25 9.51
CA LEU A 34 2.29 0.05 10.95
C LEU A 34 0.96 0.54 11.55
N ASP A 35 0.33 1.52 10.93
CA ASP A 35 -0.96 2.12 11.30
C ASP A 35 -2.18 1.26 10.95
N SER A 36 -1.97 0.20 10.18
CA SER A 36 -3.01 -0.76 9.76
C SER A 36 -3.03 -1.99 10.65
N GLU A 37 -1.87 -2.59 10.90
CA GLU A 37 -1.71 -3.76 11.75
C GLU A 37 -1.57 -3.37 13.23
N GLY A 38 -0.98 -2.20 13.48
CA GLY A 38 -0.63 -1.71 14.81
C GLY A 38 0.62 -2.37 15.39
N LEU A 39 1.30 -3.30 14.69
CA LEU A 39 2.44 -4.03 15.23
C LEU A 39 3.72 -3.19 15.13
N SER A 40 4.14 -2.64 16.26
CA SER A 40 5.46 -2.02 16.41
C SER A 40 6.49 -3.00 16.97
N GLY A 41 7.77 -2.74 16.74
CA GLY A 41 8.87 -3.54 17.32
C GLY A 41 8.76 -3.61 18.84
N GLN A 42 8.38 -2.50 19.49
CA GLN A 42 8.12 -2.44 20.92
C GLN A 42 7.03 -3.45 21.37
N ARG A 43 5.91 -3.54 20.66
CA ARG A 43 4.83 -4.48 20.99
C ARG A 43 5.26 -5.93 20.80
N LEU A 44 5.99 -6.22 19.73
CA LEU A 44 6.53 -7.57 19.48
C LEU A 44 7.49 -8.00 20.60
N LEU A 45 8.41 -7.13 21.01
CA LEU A 45 9.34 -7.42 22.10
C LEU A 45 8.68 -7.50 23.47
N LEU A 46 7.60 -6.75 23.70
CA LEU A 46 6.81 -6.89 24.93
C LEU A 46 6.20 -8.30 25.05
N ARG A 47 5.68 -8.86 23.96
CA ARG A 47 5.15 -10.24 23.95
C ARG A 47 6.24 -11.27 24.25
N LEU A 48 7.39 -11.12 23.60
CA LEU A 48 8.54 -12.00 23.82
C LEU A 48 9.01 -11.95 25.28
N LEU A 49 9.14 -10.74 25.85
CA LEU A 49 9.47 -10.55 27.26
C LEU A 49 8.43 -11.19 28.18
N ALA A 50 7.13 -10.98 27.91
CA ALA A 50 6.06 -11.53 28.73
C ALA A 50 6.08 -13.07 28.75
N ARG A 51 6.27 -13.72 27.60
CA ARG A 51 6.37 -15.18 27.52
C ARG A 51 7.60 -15.69 28.24
N PHE A 52 8.77 -15.08 28.01
CA PHE A 52 10.02 -15.47 28.65
C PHE A 52 9.95 -15.30 30.19
N ASP A 53 9.44 -14.17 30.65
CA ASP A 53 9.26 -13.85 32.07
C ASP A 53 8.29 -14.84 32.72
N ALA A 54 7.14 -15.11 32.09
CA ALA A 54 6.17 -16.08 32.57
C ALA A 54 6.75 -17.50 32.67
N MET A 55 7.39 -18.00 31.62
CA MET A 55 7.99 -19.36 31.62
C MET A 55 9.05 -19.51 32.70
N SER A 56 10.00 -18.57 32.75
CA SER A 56 11.09 -18.64 33.72
C SER A 56 10.60 -18.44 35.16
N SER A 57 9.61 -17.57 35.40
CA SER A 57 8.99 -17.40 36.72
C SER A 57 8.27 -18.67 37.19
N VAL A 58 7.42 -19.28 36.34
CA VAL A 58 6.69 -20.50 36.71
C VAL A 58 7.65 -21.66 37.01
N MET A 59 8.75 -21.78 36.26
CA MET A 59 9.80 -22.76 36.58
C MET A 59 10.45 -22.52 37.95
N ILE A 60 10.71 -21.26 38.31
CA ILE A 60 11.30 -20.90 39.60
C ILE A 60 10.30 -21.12 40.76
N GLU A 61 9.03 -20.82 40.54
CA GLU A 61 7.95 -21.01 41.51
C GLU A 61 7.68 -22.50 41.75
N ARG A 62 7.71 -23.33 40.70
CA ARG A 62 7.56 -24.79 40.76
C ARG A 62 8.87 -25.53 41.08
N ARG A 63 9.82 -24.89 41.77
CA ARG A 63 11.14 -25.47 42.12
C ARG A 63 11.09 -26.82 42.86
N GLU A 64 9.98 -27.12 43.53
CA GLU A 64 9.77 -28.38 44.26
C GLU A 64 9.37 -29.53 43.33
N GLN A 65 8.90 -29.22 42.12
CA GLN A 65 8.42 -30.17 41.10
C GLN A 65 9.44 -30.35 39.96
N LEU A 66 10.47 -29.51 39.90
CA LEU A 66 11.48 -29.48 38.83
C LEU A 66 12.87 -29.78 39.39
N THR A 67 13.80 -30.22 38.52
CA THR A 67 15.18 -30.45 38.93
C THR A 67 15.89 -29.12 39.25
N ALA A 68 16.86 -29.17 40.17
CA ALA A 68 17.65 -27.98 40.54
C ALA A 68 18.37 -27.35 39.33
N ALA A 69 18.76 -28.17 38.34
CA ALA A 69 19.38 -27.72 37.11
C ALA A 69 18.44 -26.84 36.26
N VAL A 70 17.17 -27.26 36.09
CA VAL A 70 16.16 -26.48 35.33
C VAL A 70 15.92 -25.12 35.98
N VAL A 71 15.76 -25.09 37.31
CA VAL A 71 15.56 -23.85 38.07
C VAL A 71 16.79 -22.93 37.97
N ALA A 72 18.00 -23.49 38.04
CA ALA A 72 19.24 -22.73 37.89
C ALA A 72 19.38 -22.14 36.48
N THR A 73 19.02 -22.90 35.44
CA THR A 73 18.99 -22.44 34.05
C THR A 73 18.03 -21.26 33.88
N ALA A 74 16.81 -21.35 34.41
CA ALA A 74 15.83 -20.26 34.35
C ALA A 74 16.34 -18.98 35.02
N LYS A 75 16.94 -19.08 36.20
CA LYS A 75 17.55 -17.92 36.90
C LYS A 75 18.69 -17.30 36.11
N ARG A 76 19.62 -18.13 35.62
CA ARG A 76 20.77 -17.69 34.83
C ARG A 76 20.35 -16.96 33.56
N LEU A 77 19.34 -17.46 32.83
CA LEU A 77 18.85 -16.79 31.62
C LEU A 77 18.26 -15.41 31.93
N ARG A 78 17.55 -15.26 33.06
CA ARG A 78 17.02 -13.95 33.51
C ARG A 78 18.14 -12.96 33.83
N GLU A 79 19.20 -13.42 34.48
CA GLU A 79 20.40 -12.62 34.79
C GLU A 79 21.11 -12.18 33.50
N VAL A 80 21.41 -13.15 32.62
CA VAL A 80 22.08 -12.88 31.34
C VAL A 80 21.29 -11.89 30.48
N LEU A 81 19.95 -11.98 30.43
CA LEU A 81 19.12 -11.02 29.70
C LEU A 81 19.30 -9.59 30.24
N ARG A 82 19.29 -9.42 31.57
CA ARG A 82 19.45 -8.11 32.21
C ARG A 82 20.82 -7.51 31.94
N GLU A 83 21.86 -8.33 32.05
CA GLU A 83 23.25 -7.91 31.81
C GLU A 83 23.50 -7.56 30.35
N THR A 84 23.08 -8.43 29.43
CA THR A 84 23.35 -8.31 27.99
C THR A 84 22.70 -7.06 27.39
N PHE A 85 21.50 -6.71 27.85
CA PHE A 85 20.72 -5.60 27.29
C PHE A 85 20.51 -4.43 28.27
N TRP A 86 21.26 -4.41 29.38
CA TRP A 86 21.24 -3.35 30.39
C TRP A 86 19.83 -2.99 30.92
N LEU A 87 19.02 -4.00 31.25
CA LEU A 87 17.64 -3.82 31.74
C LEU A 87 17.53 -3.46 33.23
N GLY A 88 18.59 -2.92 33.84
CA GLY A 88 18.62 -2.53 35.26
C GLY A 88 18.97 -3.67 36.25
N GLN A 89 18.99 -3.33 37.56
CA GLN A 89 19.55 -4.18 38.63
C GLN A 89 18.74 -5.46 38.94
N GLU A 90 19.45 -6.47 39.46
CA GLU A 90 18.93 -7.76 39.95
C GLU A 90 17.74 -7.61 40.94
N GLY A 91 16.79 -8.55 40.88
CA GLY A 91 15.71 -8.69 41.86
C GLY A 91 14.48 -7.79 41.69
N ARG A 92 14.45 -6.87 40.72
CA ARG A 92 13.25 -6.10 40.36
C ARG A 92 12.38 -6.86 39.35
N ASP A 93 11.67 -7.87 39.83
CA ASP A 93 10.60 -8.51 39.05
C ASP A 93 9.34 -7.63 39.07
N PRO A 94 8.55 -7.59 37.98
CA PRO A 94 8.68 -8.40 36.75
C PRO A 94 9.76 -7.88 35.77
N LEU A 95 10.29 -8.78 34.92
CA LEU A 95 11.14 -8.41 33.78
C LEU A 95 10.33 -7.68 32.70
N THR A 96 9.05 -8.00 32.58
CA THR A 96 8.18 -7.46 31.55
C THR A 96 7.73 -6.04 31.87
N THR A 97 8.35 -5.05 31.21
CA THR A 97 7.92 -3.66 31.26
C THR A 97 7.93 -3.01 29.88
N VAL A 98 7.07 -2.01 29.66
CA VAL A 98 7.06 -1.18 28.44
C VAL A 98 8.43 -0.51 28.20
N ALA A 99 9.12 -0.14 29.28
CA ALA A 99 10.45 0.48 29.22
C ALA A 99 11.51 -0.51 28.73
N HIS A 100 11.53 -1.74 29.24
CA HIS A 100 12.45 -2.78 28.78
C HIS A 100 12.19 -3.15 27.32
N ALA A 101 10.92 -3.29 26.91
CA ALA A 101 10.57 -3.53 25.51
C ALA A 101 11.10 -2.42 24.59
N LYS A 102 11.07 -1.15 25.03
CA LYS A 102 11.61 0.00 24.28
C LYS A 102 13.14 -0.05 24.16
N ILE A 103 13.84 -0.52 25.19
CA ILE A 103 15.30 -0.68 25.15
C ILE A 103 15.67 -1.74 24.12
N LEU A 104 15.04 -2.92 24.19
CA LEU A 104 15.30 -4.02 23.27
C LEU A 104 14.99 -3.65 21.81
N GLU A 105 13.96 -2.83 21.57
CA GLU A 105 13.56 -2.41 20.22
C GLU A 105 14.68 -1.69 19.45
N GLN A 106 15.61 -1.04 20.16
CA GLN A 106 16.69 -0.27 19.54
C GLN A 106 17.68 -1.14 18.76
N ASP A 107 17.88 -2.39 19.18
CA ASP A 107 18.79 -3.36 18.53
C ASP A 107 18.04 -4.62 18.09
N TYR A 108 16.80 -4.45 17.61
CA TYR A 108 15.79 -5.47 17.30
C TYR A 108 16.28 -6.89 16.95
N TYR A 109 17.28 -7.04 16.07
CA TYR A 109 17.79 -8.34 15.64
C TYR A 109 18.52 -9.12 16.75
N ARG A 110 19.27 -8.45 17.64
CA ARG A 110 20.04 -9.14 18.69
C ARG A 110 19.16 -9.70 19.83
N PRO A 111 18.19 -8.96 20.39
CA PRO A 111 17.23 -9.54 21.33
C PRO A 111 16.43 -10.68 20.73
N ASN A 112 16.06 -10.61 19.44
CA ASN A 112 15.34 -11.71 18.80
C ASN A 112 16.17 -12.99 18.71
N GLU A 113 17.44 -12.87 18.34
CA GLU A 113 18.39 -14.00 18.30
C GLU A 113 18.55 -14.61 19.69
N TRP A 114 18.80 -13.77 20.70
CA TRP A 114 18.90 -14.21 22.09
C TRP A 114 17.62 -14.90 22.57
N MET A 115 16.44 -14.35 22.26
CA MET A 115 15.16 -14.91 22.67
C MET A 115 14.91 -16.29 22.02
N CYS A 116 15.31 -16.48 20.75
CA CYS A 116 15.20 -17.79 20.11
C CYS A 116 16.04 -18.85 20.86
N GLU A 117 17.29 -18.54 21.19
CA GLU A 117 18.18 -19.46 21.92
C GLU A 117 17.71 -19.72 23.35
N ALA A 118 17.25 -18.67 24.05
CA ALA A 118 16.74 -18.77 25.41
C ALA A 118 15.46 -19.63 25.45
N PHE A 119 14.54 -19.43 24.51
CA PHE A 119 13.35 -20.27 24.39
C PHE A 119 13.69 -21.72 24.09
N GLY A 120 14.64 -22.00 23.19
CA GLY A 120 15.10 -23.36 22.92
C GLY A 120 15.62 -24.04 24.19
N THR A 121 16.46 -23.32 24.95
CA THR A 121 17.02 -23.81 26.21
C THR A 121 15.94 -24.10 27.26
N LEU A 122 14.94 -23.22 27.40
CA LEU A 122 13.83 -23.40 28.34
C LEU A 122 12.92 -24.57 27.94
N VAL A 123 12.64 -24.72 26.65
CA VAL A 123 11.82 -25.83 26.12
C VAL A 123 12.51 -27.17 26.34
N ASP A 124 13.83 -27.25 26.14
CA ASP A 124 14.61 -28.47 26.34
C ASP A 124 14.62 -28.88 27.81
N ALA A 125 14.85 -27.91 28.70
CA ALA A 125 14.76 -28.08 30.15
C ALA A 125 13.38 -28.61 30.59
N CYS A 126 12.29 -28.16 29.96
CA CYS A 126 10.95 -28.72 30.21
C CYS A 126 10.77 -30.14 29.64
N THR A 127 11.36 -30.42 28.47
CA THR A 127 11.20 -31.72 27.79
C THR A 127 11.81 -32.85 28.60
N GLU A 128 12.97 -32.61 29.23
CA GLU A 128 13.65 -33.58 30.10
C GLU A 128 12.81 -34.02 31.31
N VAL A 129 11.92 -33.15 31.80
CA VAL A 129 11.09 -33.37 32.99
C VAL A 129 9.63 -33.73 32.62
N GLY A 130 9.27 -33.64 31.34
CA GLY A 130 7.92 -33.85 30.82
C GLY A 130 7.06 -32.58 30.87
N PHE A 131 6.36 -32.29 29.77
CA PHE A 131 5.41 -31.17 29.71
C PHE A 131 4.11 -31.53 30.43
N SER A 132 3.89 -31.02 31.64
CA SER A 132 2.55 -31.03 32.24
C SER A 132 1.66 -29.98 31.57
N GLU A 133 0.40 -30.32 31.28
CA GLU A 133 -0.57 -29.34 30.74
C GLU A 133 -0.73 -28.16 31.70
N ASP A 134 -0.79 -28.44 33.00
CA ASP A 134 -0.92 -27.42 34.06
C ASP A 134 0.22 -26.39 34.03
N PHE A 135 1.45 -26.78 33.67
CA PHE A 135 2.56 -25.83 33.56
C PHE A 135 2.28 -24.76 32.51
N TRP A 136 1.78 -25.15 31.34
CA TRP A 136 1.51 -24.21 30.25
C TRP A 136 0.29 -23.34 30.50
N VAL A 137 -0.70 -23.85 31.24
CA VAL A 137 -1.83 -23.06 31.74
C VAL A 137 -1.34 -21.94 32.66
N ASP A 138 -0.49 -22.25 33.64
CA ASP A 138 0.10 -21.26 34.55
C ASP A 138 0.94 -20.23 33.79
N VAL A 139 1.76 -20.68 32.84
CA VAL A 139 2.57 -19.79 31.99
C VAL A 139 1.67 -18.82 31.21
N HIS A 140 0.59 -19.31 30.61
CA HIS A 140 -0.31 -18.45 29.84
C HIS A 140 -1.09 -17.46 30.73
N GLN A 141 -1.53 -17.90 31.92
CA GLN A 141 -2.19 -17.01 32.87
C GLN A 141 -1.24 -15.91 33.36
N ARG A 142 0.01 -16.27 33.64
CA ARG A 142 1.04 -15.31 34.05
C ARG A 142 1.39 -14.34 32.93
N GLU A 143 1.59 -14.84 31.70
CA GLU A 143 1.82 -14.00 30.51
C GLU A 143 0.69 -12.99 30.32
N THR A 144 -0.56 -13.44 30.38
CA THR A 144 -1.75 -12.58 30.24
C THR A 144 -1.74 -11.46 31.29
N THR A 145 -1.45 -11.81 32.55
CA THR A 145 -1.34 -10.83 33.65
C THR A 145 -0.23 -9.80 33.38
N LEU A 146 0.94 -10.25 32.91
CA LEU A 146 2.07 -9.37 32.60
C LEU A 146 1.74 -8.38 31.46
N LEU A 147 1.03 -8.85 30.43
CA LEU A 147 0.60 -8.02 29.30
C LEU A 147 -0.51 -7.02 29.68
N GLU A 148 -1.47 -7.42 30.52
CA GLU A 148 -2.52 -6.54 31.04
C GLU A 148 -1.96 -5.38 31.86
N CYS A 149 -0.90 -5.62 32.63
CA CYS A 149 -0.20 -4.60 33.41
C CYS A 149 0.65 -3.64 32.56
N ASN A 150 0.87 -3.94 31.28
CA ASN A 150 1.79 -3.20 30.40
C ASN A 150 1.15 -2.77 29.07
N PRO A 151 0.04 -1.99 29.08
CA PRO A 151 -0.58 -1.53 27.85
C PRO A 151 0.35 -0.56 27.09
N ILE A 152 0.46 -0.74 25.76
CA ILE A 152 1.15 0.20 24.87
C ILE A 152 0.08 0.99 24.11
N TRP A 153 0.14 2.33 24.22
CA TRP A 153 -0.84 3.25 23.63
C TRP A 153 -2.30 2.93 24.02
N GLY A 154 -2.49 2.50 25.28
CA GLY A 154 -3.82 2.12 25.80
C GLY A 154 -4.35 0.78 25.28
N ARG A 155 -3.55 0.03 24.51
CA ARG A 155 -3.90 -1.30 23.99
C ARG A 155 -3.19 -2.39 24.77
N VAL A 156 -3.97 -3.36 25.24
CA VAL A 156 -3.45 -4.57 25.89
C VAL A 156 -3.15 -5.62 24.82
N GLU A 157 -1.97 -6.24 24.90
CA GLU A 157 -1.62 -7.36 24.05
C GLU A 157 -2.36 -8.62 24.46
N ARG A 158 -2.84 -9.38 23.48
CA ARG A 158 -3.44 -10.69 23.68
C ARG A 158 -2.74 -11.68 22.77
N VAL A 159 -2.32 -12.79 23.34
CA VAL A 159 -1.64 -13.88 22.63
C VAL A 159 -2.43 -15.15 22.87
N SER A 160 -2.51 -16.02 21.87
CA SER A 160 -3.18 -17.32 22.04
C SER A 160 -2.33 -18.25 22.92
N PRO A 161 -2.95 -19.24 23.59
CA PRO A 161 -2.22 -20.31 24.24
C PRO A 161 -1.30 -21.05 23.25
N ILE A 162 -0.13 -21.49 23.73
CA ILE A 162 0.80 -22.30 22.96
C ILE A 162 0.30 -23.76 22.95
N GLU A 163 0.43 -24.46 21.83
CA GLU A 163 0.25 -25.92 21.77
C GLU A 163 1.61 -26.59 22.04
N PRO A 164 1.89 -27.06 23.27
CA PRO A 164 3.24 -27.45 23.65
C PRO A 164 3.75 -28.67 22.90
N ARG A 165 2.84 -29.54 22.46
CA ARG A 165 3.18 -30.77 21.72
C ARG A 165 3.83 -30.48 20.36
N LEU A 166 3.64 -29.26 19.84
CA LEU A 166 4.37 -28.78 18.65
C LEU A 166 5.87 -28.63 18.89
N LEU A 167 6.28 -28.38 20.13
CA LEU A 167 7.66 -28.11 20.51
C LEU A 167 8.41 -29.40 20.90
N VAL A 168 7.78 -30.57 20.78
CA VAL A 168 8.35 -31.88 21.15
C VAL A 168 8.80 -32.64 19.90
N GLY A 169 9.85 -33.44 20.02
CA GLY A 169 10.26 -34.42 19.00
C GLY A 169 11.74 -34.37 18.66
N GLU A 170 12.30 -35.52 18.29
CA GLU A 170 13.74 -35.69 17.98
C GLU A 170 14.16 -35.08 16.63
N ALA A 171 13.19 -34.73 15.77
CA ALA A 171 13.42 -34.35 14.36
C ALA A 171 13.96 -32.92 14.13
N TRP A 172 14.23 -32.15 15.18
CA TRP A 172 14.57 -30.72 15.12
C TRP A 172 15.26 -30.31 16.43
N GLY A 173 16.33 -29.52 16.29
CA GLY A 173 17.21 -29.17 17.40
C GLY A 173 16.65 -28.06 18.31
N PRO A 174 17.42 -27.69 19.34
CA PRO A 174 17.05 -26.63 20.29
C PRO A 174 16.73 -25.29 19.62
N SER A 175 17.45 -24.98 18.53
CA SER A 175 17.30 -23.75 17.75
C SER A 175 15.92 -23.66 17.08
N GLU A 176 15.48 -24.73 16.40
CA GLU A 176 14.19 -24.77 15.71
C GLU A 176 13.03 -24.71 16.70
N ARG A 177 13.12 -25.41 17.84
CA ARG A 177 12.10 -25.34 18.91
C ARG A 177 11.96 -23.93 19.48
N GLY A 178 13.09 -23.29 19.77
CA GLY A 178 13.14 -21.91 20.24
C GLY A 178 12.52 -20.94 19.24
N LYS A 179 12.85 -21.09 17.95
CA LYS A 179 12.28 -20.29 16.86
C LYS A 179 10.78 -20.52 16.69
N ALA A 180 10.29 -21.76 16.82
CA ALA A 180 8.86 -22.05 16.74
C ALA A 180 8.08 -21.35 17.87
N LEU A 181 8.55 -21.44 19.12
CA LEU A 181 7.97 -20.75 20.26
C LEU A 181 8.05 -19.22 20.11
N PHE A 182 9.18 -18.71 19.62
CA PHE A 182 9.35 -17.29 19.29
C PHE A 182 8.27 -16.79 18.33
N LEU A 183 8.05 -17.50 17.21
CA LEU A 183 7.07 -17.09 16.19
C LEU A 183 5.62 -17.20 16.67
N ASP A 184 5.28 -18.25 17.42
CA ASP A 184 3.96 -18.38 18.05
C ASP A 184 3.72 -17.23 19.06
N THR A 185 4.74 -16.86 19.83
CA THR A 185 4.68 -15.73 20.78
C THR A 185 4.48 -14.38 20.08
N LEU A 186 5.10 -14.19 18.91
CA LEU A 186 4.85 -13.02 18.07
C LEU A 186 3.44 -12.98 17.49
N GLY A 187 2.73 -14.11 17.47
CA GLY A 187 1.36 -14.24 16.98
C GLY A 187 1.27 -14.66 15.51
N PHE A 188 2.29 -15.32 14.96
CA PHE A 188 2.24 -15.82 13.57
C PHE A 188 1.09 -16.80 13.33
N ALA A 189 0.76 -17.61 14.32
CA ALA A 189 -0.37 -18.56 14.26
C ALA A 189 -1.75 -17.87 14.19
N ASP A 190 -1.87 -16.63 14.68
CA ASP A 190 -3.16 -15.96 14.84
C ASP A 190 -3.39 -14.92 13.73
N PRO A 191 -4.38 -15.14 12.82
CA PRO A 191 -4.72 -14.19 11.75
C PRO A 191 -5.30 -12.86 12.24
N SER A 192 -5.71 -12.78 13.51
CA SER A 192 -6.12 -11.52 14.14
C SER A 192 -4.93 -10.73 14.68
N VAL A 193 -3.78 -11.36 14.91
CA VAL A 193 -2.56 -10.69 15.32
C VAL A 193 -1.74 -10.30 14.09
N MET A 194 -1.26 -11.29 13.33
CA MET A 194 -0.60 -11.09 12.05
C MET A 194 -1.68 -11.08 10.95
N ALA A 195 -2.09 -9.91 10.48
CA ALA A 195 -3.41 -9.77 9.84
C ALA A 195 -3.63 -10.65 8.60
N GLY A 196 -4.80 -11.31 8.52
CA GLY A 196 -5.44 -11.65 7.25
C GLY A 196 -5.52 -13.12 6.85
N ARG A 197 -6.55 -13.43 6.05
CA ARG A 197 -6.79 -14.74 5.41
C ARG A 197 -7.16 -14.56 3.92
N PRO A 198 -6.19 -14.26 3.05
CA PRO A 198 -6.45 -13.97 1.64
C PRO A 198 -6.88 -15.20 0.82
N HIS A 199 -6.54 -16.41 1.28
CA HIS A 199 -6.90 -17.68 0.65
C HIS A 199 -8.14 -18.33 1.27
N ALA A 200 -8.89 -17.61 2.11
CA ALA A 200 -10.23 -18.03 2.50
C ALA A 200 -11.09 -18.24 1.24
N ARG A 201 -11.92 -19.30 1.26
CA ARG A 201 -12.69 -19.72 0.08
C ARG A 201 -13.60 -18.59 -0.42
N GLU A 202 -14.39 -18.01 0.49
CA GLU A 202 -15.36 -16.97 0.17
C GLU A 202 -14.76 -15.57 0.36
N ILE A 203 -14.98 -14.67 -0.60
CA ILE A 203 -14.54 -13.27 -0.48
C ILE A 203 -15.12 -12.57 0.76
N ALA A 204 -16.33 -12.96 1.20
CA ALA A 204 -16.92 -12.40 2.41
C ALA A 204 -16.18 -12.79 3.69
N GLU A 205 -15.50 -13.95 3.70
CA GLU A 205 -14.62 -14.34 4.80
C GLU A 205 -13.29 -13.57 4.72
N VAL A 206 -12.75 -13.39 3.51
CA VAL A 206 -11.59 -12.52 3.27
C VAL A 206 -11.85 -11.13 3.85
N GLU A 207 -12.94 -10.47 3.43
CA GLU A 207 -13.32 -9.12 3.89
C GLU A 207 -13.43 -9.04 5.43
N ARG A 208 -14.10 -10.02 6.06
CA ARG A 208 -14.22 -10.09 7.52
C ARG A 208 -12.87 -10.25 8.22
N SER A 209 -11.91 -10.98 7.62
CA SER A 209 -10.59 -11.24 8.23
C SER A 209 -9.73 -9.97 8.39
N TYR A 210 -9.99 -8.94 7.59
CA TYR A 210 -9.21 -7.70 7.61
C TYR A 210 -9.87 -6.56 8.38
N ALA A 211 -11.18 -6.64 8.64
CA ALA A 211 -11.96 -5.58 9.30
C ALA A 211 -11.68 -4.18 8.69
N ASP A 212 -11.11 -3.26 9.45
CA ASP A 212 -10.75 -1.89 9.07
C ASP A 212 -9.25 -1.68 8.82
N ARG A 213 -8.45 -2.76 8.80
CA ARG A 213 -6.99 -2.69 8.66
C ARG A 213 -6.54 -2.30 7.26
N LEU A 214 -7.32 -2.59 6.22
CA LEU A 214 -6.92 -2.24 4.86
C LEU A 214 -7.14 -0.74 4.60
N ARG A 215 -6.03 -0.01 4.51
CA ARG A 215 -6.00 1.41 4.16
C ARG A 215 -5.92 1.66 2.64
N PRO A 216 -6.27 2.87 2.15
CA PRO A 216 -6.29 3.21 0.72
C PRO A 216 -5.03 2.82 -0.05
N ARG A 217 -3.85 2.98 0.54
CA ARG A 217 -2.57 2.61 -0.08
C ARG A 217 -2.45 1.12 -0.46
N HIS A 218 -3.02 0.19 0.32
CA HIS A 218 -3.02 -1.24 -0.01
C HIS A 218 -3.86 -1.50 -1.26
N HIS A 219 -5.05 -0.88 -1.30
CA HIS A 219 -5.94 -0.97 -2.46
C HIS A 219 -5.31 -0.34 -3.71
N ILE A 220 -4.60 0.77 -3.59
CA ILE A 220 -3.95 1.44 -4.74
C ILE A 220 -2.85 0.56 -5.34
N ILE A 221 -2.01 -0.07 -4.52
CA ILE A 221 -1.03 -1.04 -5.00
C ILE A 221 -1.74 -2.18 -5.76
N ALA A 222 -2.80 -2.74 -5.18
CA ALA A 222 -3.58 -3.80 -5.82
C ALA A 222 -4.21 -3.33 -7.14
N ARG A 223 -4.66 -2.07 -7.23
CA ARG A 223 -5.19 -1.48 -8.47
C ARG A 223 -4.12 -1.33 -9.55
N TRP A 224 -2.94 -0.81 -9.22
CA TRP A 224 -1.83 -0.74 -10.19
C TRP A 224 -1.39 -2.13 -10.66
N ALA A 225 -1.37 -3.12 -9.78
CA ALA A 225 -1.10 -4.49 -10.16
C ALA A 225 -2.17 -5.03 -11.11
N ARG A 226 -3.45 -4.76 -10.83
CA ARG A 226 -4.57 -5.22 -11.66
C ARG A 226 -4.68 -4.51 -13.00
N ASP A 227 -4.32 -3.22 -13.07
CA ASP A 227 -4.21 -2.45 -14.32
C ASP A 227 -3.01 -2.89 -15.17
N GLY A 228 -2.09 -3.66 -14.59
CA GLY A 228 -0.90 -4.19 -15.25
C GLY A 228 0.33 -3.29 -15.17
N LEU A 229 0.26 -2.20 -14.39
CA LEU A 229 1.31 -1.21 -14.20
C LEU A 229 2.39 -1.70 -13.20
N CYS A 230 1.99 -2.32 -12.09
CA CYS A 230 2.91 -2.81 -11.06
C CYS A 230 2.69 -4.30 -10.79
N ARG A 231 3.10 -5.16 -11.73
CA ARG A 231 2.85 -6.61 -11.66
C ARG A 231 3.63 -7.31 -10.56
N THR A 232 4.76 -6.77 -10.14
CA THR A 232 5.61 -7.36 -9.09
C THR A 232 5.74 -6.39 -7.93
N LEU A 233 5.53 -6.90 -6.72
CA LEU A 233 5.76 -6.20 -5.46
C LEU A 233 6.72 -7.01 -4.60
N LEU A 234 7.67 -6.33 -3.97
CA LEU A 234 8.57 -6.88 -2.97
C LEU A 234 8.14 -6.38 -1.59
N THR A 235 8.22 -7.24 -0.57
CA THR A 235 7.96 -6.83 0.80
C THR A 235 8.79 -7.62 1.81
N THR A 236 9.12 -6.96 2.92
CA THR A 236 9.70 -7.59 4.12
C THR A 236 8.65 -7.81 5.21
N ASN A 237 7.39 -7.48 4.94
CA ASN A 237 6.29 -7.67 5.90
C ASN A 237 5.84 -9.12 5.90
N TYR A 238 5.47 -9.62 7.08
CA TYR A 238 4.98 -10.98 7.27
C TYR A 238 3.46 -11.09 7.11
N ASP A 239 2.76 -10.00 7.45
CA ASP A 239 1.31 -9.81 7.42
C ASP A 239 0.70 -10.05 6.03
N MET A 240 -0.59 -10.35 5.95
CA MET A 240 -1.27 -10.67 4.68
C MET A 240 -2.10 -9.49 4.12
N LEU A 241 -1.79 -8.23 4.47
CA LEU A 241 -2.58 -7.07 4.08
C LEU A 241 -2.54 -6.81 2.57
N ILE A 242 -1.38 -6.93 1.94
CA ILE A 242 -1.23 -6.71 0.48
C ILE A 242 -2.00 -7.79 -0.29
N GLU A 243 -1.82 -9.04 0.06
CA GLU A 243 -2.52 -10.18 -0.54
C GLU A 243 -4.05 -10.06 -0.35
N GLY A 244 -4.48 -9.59 0.82
CA GLY A 244 -5.87 -9.25 1.11
C GLY A 244 -6.42 -8.18 0.18
N ALA A 245 -5.69 -7.08 0.01
CA ALA A 245 -6.06 -6.01 -0.90
C ALA A 245 -6.13 -6.49 -2.36
N TYR A 246 -5.24 -7.41 -2.79
CA TYR A 246 -5.29 -8.03 -4.11
C TYR A 246 -6.57 -8.86 -4.26
N ARG A 247 -6.85 -9.71 -3.28
CA ARG A 247 -8.06 -10.55 -3.28
C ARG A 247 -9.34 -9.72 -3.33
N LEU A 248 -9.45 -8.67 -2.51
CA LEU A 248 -10.60 -7.76 -2.48
C LEU A 248 -10.69 -6.84 -3.72
N SER A 249 -9.55 -6.49 -4.32
CA SER A 249 -9.55 -5.80 -5.63
C SER A 249 -10.03 -6.71 -6.76
N GLY A 250 -10.22 -8.00 -6.48
CA GLY A 250 -10.89 -9.01 -7.29
C GLY A 250 -9.95 -9.93 -8.06
N PHE A 251 -8.68 -10.03 -7.64
CA PHE A 251 -7.82 -11.12 -8.08
C PHE A 251 -8.31 -12.46 -7.52
N ALA A 252 -8.05 -13.53 -8.27
CA ALA A 252 -8.17 -14.89 -7.82
C ALA A 252 -6.88 -15.34 -7.14
N CYS A 253 -7.02 -16.10 -6.06
CA CYS A 253 -5.92 -16.90 -5.53
C CYS A 253 -5.97 -18.30 -6.17
N ARG A 254 -4.81 -18.96 -6.24
CA ARG A 254 -4.70 -20.33 -6.80
C ARG A 254 -4.84 -21.43 -5.73
N LEU A 255 -4.77 -21.02 -4.48
CA LEU A 255 -4.79 -21.91 -3.32
C LEU A 255 -5.99 -21.55 -2.43
N CYS A 256 -6.42 -22.49 -1.61
CA CYS A 256 -7.50 -22.33 -0.64
C CYS A 256 -6.96 -22.76 0.73
N ASP A 257 -7.40 -22.08 1.79
CA ASP A 257 -7.11 -22.48 3.16
C ASP A 257 -7.63 -23.90 3.48
N ALA A 258 -8.76 -24.30 2.86
CA ALA A 258 -9.36 -25.60 3.06
C ALA A 258 -8.86 -26.60 2.00
N PRO A 259 -8.19 -27.71 2.39
CA PRO A 259 -7.72 -28.72 1.46
C PRO A 259 -8.85 -29.28 0.59
N GLY A 260 -8.58 -29.44 -0.71
CA GLY A 260 -9.53 -30.01 -1.67
C GLY A 260 -10.69 -29.11 -2.08
N GLN A 261 -10.73 -27.84 -1.63
CA GLN A 261 -11.73 -26.87 -2.06
C GLN A 261 -11.11 -25.81 -2.98
N ASP A 262 -11.85 -25.41 -4.01
CA ASP A 262 -11.45 -24.30 -4.87
C ASP A 262 -11.85 -22.95 -4.26
N PRO A 263 -10.97 -21.93 -4.33
CA PRO A 263 -11.33 -20.58 -3.91
C PRO A 263 -12.41 -20.00 -4.82
N GLU A 264 -13.21 -19.06 -4.29
CA GLU A 264 -14.22 -18.38 -5.09
C GLU A 264 -13.57 -17.69 -6.31
N PRO A 265 -14.05 -17.93 -7.55
CA PRO A 265 -13.45 -17.36 -8.74
C PRO A 265 -13.51 -15.82 -8.73
N PRO A 266 -12.67 -15.14 -9.52
CA PRO A 266 -12.71 -13.70 -9.59
C PRO A 266 -14.06 -13.26 -10.19
N PRO A 267 -14.60 -12.08 -9.80
CA PRO A 267 -15.87 -11.58 -10.30
C PRO A 267 -15.97 -11.58 -11.82
N LEU A 268 -14.89 -11.14 -12.48
CA LEU A 268 -14.69 -11.17 -13.91
C LEU A 268 -13.23 -11.50 -14.21
N LEU A 269 -13.03 -12.24 -15.32
CA LEU A 269 -11.71 -12.52 -15.85
C LEU A 269 -11.21 -11.29 -16.63
N THR A 270 -10.07 -10.78 -16.19
CA THR A 270 -9.23 -9.73 -16.78
C THR A 270 -7.90 -10.34 -17.25
N GLU A 271 -7.10 -9.63 -18.05
CA GLU A 271 -5.75 -10.03 -18.49
C GLU A 271 -4.92 -10.53 -17.30
N LEU A 272 -4.94 -9.76 -16.21
CA LEU A 272 -4.37 -10.12 -14.92
C LEU A 272 -5.50 -10.46 -13.94
N SER A 273 -5.85 -11.75 -13.89
CA SER A 273 -6.92 -12.26 -13.02
C SER A 273 -6.42 -12.91 -11.74
N HIS A 274 -5.13 -13.25 -11.66
CA HIS A 274 -4.58 -14.00 -10.53
C HIS A 274 -3.47 -13.24 -9.83
N PHE A 275 -3.23 -13.58 -8.57
CA PHE A 275 -1.98 -13.23 -7.91
C PHE A 275 -1.29 -14.49 -7.37
N ALA A 276 0.03 -14.43 -7.25
CA ALA A 276 0.83 -15.44 -6.60
C ALA A 276 1.68 -14.79 -5.51
N ARG A 277 1.61 -15.36 -4.32
CA ARG A 277 2.49 -15.04 -3.21
C ARG A 277 3.74 -15.91 -3.32
N ILE A 278 4.90 -15.28 -3.26
CA ILE A 278 6.20 -15.96 -3.21
C ILE A 278 6.75 -15.76 -1.80
N GLY A 279 6.88 -16.80 -1.01
CA GLY A 279 7.36 -16.70 0.39
C GLY A 279 8.47 -17.69 0.73
N GLN A 280 8.96 -18.41 -0.27
CA GLN A 280 10.09 -19.33 -0.22
C GLN A 280 10.57 -19.64 -1.65
N ALA A 281 11.77 -20.18 -1.78
CA ALA A 281 12.36 -20.53 -3.08
C ALA A 281 11.47 -21.44 -3.95
N ALA A 282 10.82 -22.44 -3.34
CA ALA A 282 9.93 -23.36 -4.05
C ALA A 282 8.73 -22.64 -4.71
N ASP A 283 8.17 -21.61 -4.05
CA ASP A 283 7.09 -20.81 -4.61
C ASP A 283 7.58 -20.03 -5.84
N PHE A 284 8.82 -19.51 -5.79
CA PHE A 284 9.41 -18.72 -6.87
C PHE A 284 9.57 -19.54 -8.14
N PHE A 285 10.14 -20.75 -8.05
CA PHE A 285 10.30 -21.61 -9.23
C PHE A 285 8.96 -22.13 -9.75
N ARG A 286 7.95 -22.30 -8.89
CA ARG A 286 6.62 -22.78 -9.29
C ARG A 286 5.76 -21.70 -9.94
N PHE A 287 5.81 -20.46 -9.45
CA PHE A 287 4.85 -19.41 -9.83
C PHE A 287 5.49 -18.14 -10.42
N GLY A 288 6.80 -17.96 -10.28
CA GLY A 288 7.52 -16.74 -10.67
C GLY A 288 7.49 -16.41 -12.17
N HIS A 289 7.18 -17.38 -13.03
CA HIS A 289 7.07 -17.19 -14.49
C HIS A 289 5.62 -17.09 -15.00
N THR A 290 4.63 -16.93 -14.12
CA THR A 290 3.23 -16.95 -14.56
C THR A 290 2.80 -15.61 -15.19
N HIS A 291 2.86 -15.53 -16.53
CA HIS A 291 2.60 -14.31 -17.31
C HIS A 291 1.25 -13.61 -17.07
N ARG A 292 0.27 -14.29 -16.47
CA ARG A 292 -1.08 -13.76 -16.15
C ARG A 292 -1.33 -13.56 -14.66
N SER A 293 -0.29 -13.52 -13.83
CA SER A 293 -0.41 -13.28 -12.40
C SER A 293 0.40 -12.07 -11.98
N ALA A 294 -0.14 -11.30 -11.03
CA ALA A 294 0.68 -10.39 -10.24
C ALA A 294 1.45 -11.18 -9.16
N LEU A 295 2.65 -10.72 -8.81
CA LEU A 295 3.54 -11.37 -7.86
C LEU A 295 3.69 -10.51 -6.60
N VAL A 296 3.53 -11.14 -5.43
CA VAL A 296 3.83 -10.56 -4.12
C VAL A 296 4.95 -11.37 -3.50
N ALA A 297 6.18 -10.88 -3.57
CA ALA A 297 7.36 -11.56 -3.06
C ALA A 297 7.69 -11.09 -1.63
N LYS A 298 7.61 -12.03 -0.69
CA LYS A 298 7.86 -11.81 0.73
C LYS A 298 9.24 -12.30 1.09
N ILE A 299 10.18 -11.37 1.12
CA ILE A 299 11.60 -11.64 1.20
C ILE A 299 11.99 -12.20 2.58
N HIS A 300 11.28 -11.80 3.64
CA HIS A 300 11.52 -12.29 5.01
C HIS A 300 10.62 -13.46 5.42
N GLY A 301 9.93 -14.09 4.47
CA GLY A 301 8.97 -15.16 4.77
C GLY A 301 7.55 -14.65 5.01
N CYS A 302 6.66 -15.53 5.46
CA CYS A 302 5.21 -15.31 5.40
C CYS A 302 4.47 -15.92 6.60
N ALA A 303 3.59 -15.15 7.24
CA ALA A 303 2.75 -15.66 8.33
C ALA A 303 1.79 -16.77 7.88
N GLU A 304 1.29 -16.72 6.65
CA GLU A 304 0.41 -17.78 6.11
C GLU A 304 1.15 -19.09 5.85
N CYS A 305 2.34 -19.07 5.25
CA CYS A 305 3.15 -20.28 5.09
C CYS A 305 3.47 -20.91 6.44
N TYR A 306 3.79 -20.09 7.45
CA TYR A 306 3.97 -20.56 8.83
C TYR A 306 2.73 -21.27 9.34
N ARG A 307 1.55 -20.66 9.19
CA ARG A 307 0.28 -21.28 9.60
C ARG A 307 0.04 -22.61 8.92
N TRP A 308 0.24 -22.71 7.61
CA TRP A 308 0.05 -23.97 6.88
C TRP A 308 1.02 -25.05 7.36
N ALA A 309 2.30 -24.72 7.51
CA ALA A 309 3.29 -25.67 8.01
C ALA A 309 2.98 -26.12 9.44
N ARG A 310 2.59 -25.18 10.32
CA ARG A 310 2.18 -25.44 11.70
C ARG A 310 0.90 -26.29 11.78
N THR A 311 -0.14 -25.96 11.01
CA THR A 311 -1.43 -26.67 11.01
C THR A 311 -1.25 -28.14 10.64
N ARG A 312 -0.38 -28.46 9.67
CA ARG A 312 -0.07 -29.86 9.33
C ARG A 312 0.47 -30.66 10.52
N VAL A 313 1.28 -30.04 11.38
CA VAL A 313 1.78 -30.70 12.60
C VAL A 313 0.66 -30.86 13.62
N VAL A 314 -0.18 -29.83 13.81
CA VAL A 314 -1.34 -29.90 14.73
C VAL A 314 -2.33 -30.99 14.31
N GLU A 315 -2.63 -31.09 13.02
CA GLU A 315 -3.53 -32.11 12.46
C GLU A 315 -2.95 -33.53 12.62
N ALA A 316 -1.64 -33.70 12.36
CA ALA A 316 -0.97 -34.99 12.55
C ALA A 316 -0.89 -35.39 14.04
N LEU A 317 -0.72 -34.42 14.95
CA LEU A 317 -0.81 -34.66 16.40
C LEU A 317 -2.21 -35.13 16.80
N ALA A 318 -3.26 -34.59 16.17
CA ALA A 318 -4.64 -34.99 16.43
C ALA A 318 -5.00 -36.35 15.83
N SER A 319 -4.40 -36.73 14.69
CA SER A 319 -4.62 -38.04 14.05
C SER A 319 -3.92 -39.19 14.77
N GLY A 320 -2.80 -38.91 15.46
CA GLY A 320 -1.99 -39.91 16.14
C GLY A 320 -1.14 -40.77 15.19
N ALA A 321 -1.04 -40.41 13.91
CA ALA A 321 -0.25 -41.14 12.91
C ALA A 321 1.23 -40.73 12.97
N GLU A 322 2.07 -41.56 13.61
CA GLU A 322 3.50 -41.28 13.79
C GLU A 322 4.29 -40.96 12.51
N PRO A 323 4.10 -41.66 11.36
CA PRO A 323 4.81 -41.33 10.13
C PRO A 323 4.44 -39.93 9.60
N GLU A 324 3.14 -39.60 9.61
CA GLU A 324 2.64 -38.30 9.16
C GLU A 324 3.13 -37.18 10.05
N LEU A 325 3.17 -37.43 11.37
CA LEU A 325 3.69 -36.50 12.35
C LEU A 325 5.18 -36.24 12.10
N SER A 326 6.00 -37.28 11.99
CA SER A 326 7.44 -37.14 11.70
C SER A 326 7.71 -36.32 10.43
N ASP A 327 6.97 -36.58 9.36
CA ASP A 327 7.13 -35.85 8.10
C ASP A 327 6.65 -34.39 8.20
N ALA A 328 5.51 -34.14 8.86
CA ALA A 328 5.02 -32.79 9.11
C ALA A 328 6.01 -31.98 9.98
N ARG A 329 6.59 -32.63 11.00
CA ARG A 329 7.61 -32.04 11.87
C ARG A 329 8.86 -31.63 11.08
N ARG A 330 9.40 -32.54 10.27
CA ARG A 330 10.56 -32.25 9.41
C ARG A 330 10.29 -31.10 8.43
N ALA A 331 9.11 -31.08 7.82
CA ALA A 331 8.71 -30.02 6.89
C ALA A 331 8.59 -28.66 7.59
N PHE A 332 7.99 -28.61 8.79
CA PHE A 332 7.90 -27.38 9.56
C PHE A 332 9.29 -26.91 10.02
N ALA A 333 10.17 -27.81 10.47
CA ALA A 333 11.57 -27.50 10.84
C ALA A 333 12.32 -26.82 9.70
N SER A 334 12.24 -27.43 8.51
CA SER A 334 12.91 -26.93 7.30
C SER A 334 12.38 -25.57 6.86
N TYR A 335 11.16 -25.20 7.26
CA TYR A 335 10.54 -23.93 6.89
C TYR A 335 10.94 -22.78 7.83
N LEU A 336 11.20 -23.04 9.12
CA LEU A 336 11.48 -21.98 10.11
C LEU A 336 12.60 -21.00 9.72
N PRO A 337 13.74 -21.43 9.14
CA PRO A 337 14.81 -20.51 8.72
C PRO A 337 14.42 -19.56 7.59
N SER A 338 13.33 -19.83 6.86
CA SER A 338 12.83 -18.92 5.81
C SER A 338 12.19 -17.65 6.39
N ILE A 339 11.92 -17.62 7.70
CA ILE A 339 11.34 -16.46 8.40
C ILE A 339 12.44 -15.66 9.09
N VAL A 340 12.83 -14.54 8.48
CA VAL A 340 14.01 -13.76 8.87
C VAL A 340 13.71 -12.83 10.05
N PHE A 341 14.22 -13.13 11.26
CA PHE A 341 14.08 -12.26 12.46
C PHE A 341 15.36 -12.09 13.26
N THR A 342 16.38 -12.90 13.00
CA THR A 342 17.67 -12.90 13.72
C THR A 342 18.77 -12.30 12.85
N PHE A 343 19.88 -11.89 13.49
CA PHE A 343 21.01 -11.33 12.78
C PHE A 343 21.67 -12.36 11.84
N ARG A 344 21.81 -13.62 12.28
CA ARG A 344 22.30 -14.72 11.43
C ARG A 344 21.44 -14.92 10.18
N GLU A 345 20.11 -14.92 10.32
CA GLU A 345 19.21 -15.13 9.18
C GLU A 345 19.30 -13.99 8.15
N ILE A 346 19.35 -12.73 8.58
CA ILE A 346 19.45 -11.60 7.64
C ILE A 346 20.83 -11.55 6.97
N GLN A 347 21.91 -11.98 7.63
CA GLN A 347 23.22 -12.11 6.99
C GLN A 347 23.24 -13.21 5.93
N ASN A 348 22.64 -14.36 6.25
CA ASN A 348 22.56 -15.52 5.35
C ASN A 348 21.47 -15.37 4.29
N TRP A 349 20.67 -14.29 4.34
CA TRP A 349 19.74 -13.93 3.26
C TRP A 349 20.43 -13.90 1.88
N ARG A 350 21.74 -13.60 1.85
CA ARG A 350 22.58 -13.65 0.63
C ARG A 350 22.74 -15.05 0.04
N GLU A 351 22.55 -16.11 0.82
CA GLU A 351 22.66 -17.50 0.36
C GLU A 351 21.39 -17.97 -0.35
N ASP A 352 20.25 -17.30 -0.11
CA ASP A 352 18.97 -17.59 -0.77
C ASP A 352 18.95 -16.97 -2.18
N ALA A 353 19.54 -17.70 -3.13
CA ALA A 353 19.86 -17.20 -4.47
C ALA A 353 18.66 -16.56 -5.20
N TRP A 354 17.44 -17.07 -5.04
CA TRP A 354 16.30 -16.58 -5.82
C TRP A 354 15.93 -15.13 -5.49
N SER A 355 15.95 -14.73 -4.21
CA SER A 355 15.50 -13.40 -3.79
C SER A 355 16.52 -12.32 -4.16
N ARG A 356 17.81 -12.64 -4.00
CA ARG A 356 18.94 -11.82 -4.44
C ARG A 356 18.96 -11.68 -5.96
N ASP A 357 18.81 -12.78 -6.70
CA ASP A 357 18.86 -12.75 -8.16
C ASP A 357 17.64 -12.04 -8.76
N LEU A 358 16.44 -12.26 -8.17
CA LEU A 358 15.23 -11.49 -8.48
C LEU A 358 15.50 -10.00 -8.25
N LEU A 359 16.02 -9.63 -7.08
CA LEU A 359 16.26 -8.24 -6.76
C LEU A 359 17.29 -7.60 -7.70
N ALA A 360 18.41 -8.28 -7.96
CA ALA A 360 19.44 -7.79 -8.86
C ALA A 360 18.90 -7.59 -10.29
N ASN A 361 18.05 -8.49 -10.77
CA ASN A 361 17.38 -8.34 -12.06
C ASN A 361 16.41 -7.14 -12.07
N LEU A 362 15.66 -6.93 -10.99
CA LEU A 362 14.73 -5.80 -10.87
C LEU A 362 15.48 -4.47 -10.82
N LEU A 363 16.57 -4.37 -10.04
CA LEU A 363 17.41 -3.17 -9.97
C LEU A 363 18.02 -2.78 -11.33
N ARG A 364 18.31 -3.77 -12.18
CA ARG A 364 18.83 -3.55 -13.55
C ARG A 364 17.77 -3.18 -14.58
N THR A 365 16.49 -3.48 -14.33
CA THR A 365 15.43 -3.37 -15.36
C THR A 365 14.29 -2.43 -14.99
N ARG A 366 14.14 -2.08 -13.71
CA ARG A 366 13.03 -1.29 -13.17
C ARG A 366 13.55 -0.23 -12.20
N SER A 367 12.70 0.76 -11.92
CA SER A 367 12.86 1.67 -10.80
C SER A 367 12.25 1.07 -9.54
N ILE A 368 12.95 1.11 -8.41
CA ILE A 368 12.41 0.64 -7.12
C ILE A 368 11.90 1.81 -6.30
N VAL A 369 10.71 1.68 -5.73
CA VAL A 369 10.13 2.64 -4.79
C VAL A 369 10.07 2.02 -3.40
N PHE A 370 10.87 2.54 -2.47
CA PHE A 370 10.89 2.12 -1.08
C PHE A 370 9.80 2.84 -0.30
N CYS A 371 8.85 2.08 0.28
CA CYS A 371 7.71 2.63 1.01
C CYS A 371 7.62 2.02 2.41
N GLY A 372 7.70 2.87 3.45
CA GLY A 372 7.63 2.41 4.84
C GLY A 372 8.73 1.42 5.21
N TYR A 373 9.84 1.48 4.47
CA TYR A 373 10.97 0.60 4.64
C TYR A 373 11.83 1.11 5.80
N SER A 374 12.13 0.22 6.76
CA SER A 374 12.86 0.58 7.96
C SER A 374 14.34 0.71 7.64
N ILE A 375 14.92 1.86 7.99
CA ILE A 375 16.35 2.06 7.85
C ILE A 375 17.22 1.20 8.80
N ARG A 376 16.57 0.40 9.66
CA ARG A 376 17.26 -0.49 10.60
C ARG A 376 17.77 -1.77 9.94
N ASP A 377 17.33 -2.08 8.72
CA ASP A 377 17.83 -3.23 7.97
C ASP A 377 19.09 -2.90 7.17
N ARG A 378 20.23 -2.89 7.88
CA ARG A 378 21.53 -2.54 7.31
C ARG A 378 22.00 -3.50 6.22
N VAL A 379 21.66 -4.79 6.32
CA VAL A 379 22.13 -5.79 5.36
C VAL A 379 21.46 -5.59 4.00
N LEU A 380 20.14 -5.37 4.01
CA LEU A 380 19.41 -5.05 2.79
C LEU A 380 19.85 -3.70 2.19
N HIS A 381 20.09 -2.68 3.02
CA HIS A 381 20.65 -1.39 2.55
C HIS A 381 21.96 -1.55 1.78
N ASP A 382 22.91 -2.24 2.39
CA ASP A 382 24.20 -2.48 1.76
C ASP A 382 24.04 -3.29 0.48
N ALA A 383 23.11 -4.25 0.44
CA ALA A 383 22.82 -5.00 -0.78
C ALA A 383 22.32 -4.10 -1.93
N PHE A 384 21.37 -3.19 -1.67
CA PHE A 384 20.90 -2.23 -2.69
C PHE A 384 22.01 -1.31 -3.16
N ARG A 385 22.78 -0.75 -2.21
CA ARG A 385 23.90 0.16 -2.50
C ARG A 385 24.96 -0.52 -3.35
N THR A 386 25.43 -1.69 -2.94
CA THR A 386 26.44 -2.46 -3.67
C THR A 386 25.96 -2.81 -5.08
N ALA A 387 24.71 -3.25 -5.24
CA ALA A 387 24.16 -3.57 -6.55
C ALA A 387 24.16 -2.36 -7.51
N PHE A 388 23.82 -1.16 -7.02
CA PHE A 388 23.90 0.05 -7.83
C PHE A 388 25.36 0.48 -8.13
N GLU A 389 26.27 0.34 -7.18
CA GLU A 389 27.69 0.62 -7.38
C GLU A 389 28.34 -0.32 -8.42
N GLU A 390 27.94 -1.60 -8.43
CA GLU A 390 28.33 -2.54 -9.47
C GLU A 390 27.85 -2.11 -10.85
N ILE A 391 26.58 -1.68 -10.97
CA ILE A 391 26.03 -1.15 -12.22
C ILE A 391 26.82 0.09 -12.68
N ALA A 392 27.14 1.01 -11.77
CA ALA A 392 27.94 2.20 -12.08
C ALA A 392 29.33 1.82 -12.60
N SER A 393 30.01 0.87 -11.95
CA SER A 393 31.31 0.36 -12.39
C SER A 393 31.26 -0.28 -13.77
N VAL A 394 30.23 -1.09 -14.07
CA VAL A 394 30.03 -1.69 -15.39
C VAL A 394 29.79 -0.61 -16.45
N ASN A 395 28.91 0.36 -16.18
CA ASN A 395 28.62 1.46 -17.10
C ASN A 395 29.86 2.31 -17.39
N ALA A 396 30.71 2.57 -16.38
CA ALA A 396 31.97 3.29 -16.57
C ALA A 396 32.97 2.51 -17.45
N ARG A 397 33.01 1.16 -17.34
CA ARG A 397 33.86 0.31 -18.17
C ARG A 397 33.37 0.21 -19.62
N VAL A 398 32.06 0.13 -19.82
CA VAL A 398 31.42 0.03 -21.15
C VAL A 398 31.41 1.40 -21.86
N GLY A 399 31.26 2.50 -21.12
CA GLY A 399 31.34 3.87 -21.62
C GLY A 399 32.76 4.41 -21.80
N GLY A 400 33.80 3.63 -21.46
CA GLY A 400 35.20 3.95 -21.73
C GLY A 400 35.55 3.89 -23.23
N PRO A 401 36.72 4.42 -23.65
CA PRO A 401 37.01 4.84 -25.03
C PRO A 401 37.21 3.66 -25.99
N ARG A 402 36.13 2.97 -26.35
CA ARG A 402 36.09 2.01 -27.48
C ARG A 402 34.96 2.28 -28.49
N LEU A 403 34.06 3.22 -28.20
CA LEU A 403 33.04 3.69 -29.15
C LEU A 403 33.29 5.11 -29.70
N GLY A 404 34.19 5.88 -29.08
CA GLY A 404 34.60 7.21 -29.58
C GLY A 404 35.60 7.18 -30.76
N GLY A 405 36.23 6.03 -31.02
CA GLY A 405 37.27 5.89 -32.06
C GLY A 405 36.75 5.71 -33.50
N LEU A 406 35.43 5.54 -33.70
CA LEU A 406 34.84 5.33 -35.02
C LEU A 406 33.94 6.49 -35.50
N LEU A 407 33.67 7.48 -34.64
CA LEU A 407 32.88 8.68 -34.99
C LEU A 407 33.57 9.99 -34.56
N GLY A 408 34.82 9.93 -34.09
CA GLY A 408 35.63 11.09 -33.69
C GLY A 408 36.47 11.64 -34.84
N GLY A 409 35.83 12.02 -35.94
CA GLY A 409 36.45 12.75 -37.04
C GLY A 409 35.63 13.99 -37.32
N LEU A 410 35.86 15.06 -36.54
CA LEU A 410 35.74 16.49 -36.86
C LEU A 410 35.43 17.30 -35.59
N GLY A 411 36.44 18.08 -35.15
CA GLY A 411 36.22 19.33 -34.39
C GLY A 411 36.25 19.24 -32.87
N ALA A 412 37.44 19.09 -32.27
CA ALA A 412 37.71 19.60 -30.93
C ALA A 412 38.81 20.67 -31.02
N THR A 413 38.48 21.91 -30.66
CA THR A 413 39.45 23.01 -30.56
C THR A 413 39.91 23.18 -29.12
N GLU A 414 41.22 23.35 -28.95
CA GLU A 414 42.03 23.36 -27.72
C GLU A 414 41.73 24.49 -26.69
N GLN A 415 40.50 24.61 -26.19
CA GLN A 415 40.19 25.62 -25.14
C GLN A 415 39.65 25.07 -23.81
N ASP A 416 39.32 23.78 -23.70
CA ASP A 416 38.74 23.22 -22.46
C ASP A 416 39.76 22.71 -21.43
N GLU A 417 41.07 22.63 -21.75
CA GLU A 417 42.07 22.07 -20.84
C GLU A 417 42.69 23.07 -19.84
N ARG A 418 42.31 24.35 -19.84
CA ARG A 418 42.93 25.37 -18.96
C ARG A 418 42.16 25.74 -17.69
N VAL A 419 40.97 25.19 -17.44
CA VAL A 419 40.18 25.50 -16.23
C VAL A 419 40.45 24.51 -15.08
N LEU A 420 41.13 23.39 -15.34
CA LEU A 420 41.34 22.30 -14.36
C LEU A 420 42.49 22.51 -13.36
N HIS A 421 43.25 23.61 -13.41
CA HIS A 421 44.43 23.80 -12.56
C HIS A 421 44.37 24.96 -11.53
N ALA A 422 43.20 25.55 -11.25
CA ALA A 422 43.10 26.71 -10.35
C ALA A 422 42.23 26.53 -9.08
N GLN A 423 41.97 25.30 -8.61
CA GLN A 423 41.23 25.06 -7.36
C GLN A 423 41.97 24.11 -6.40
N HIS A 424 43.27 24.30 -6.27
CA HIS A 424 44.10 23.68 -5.23
C HIS A 424 44.67 24.76 -4.31
N ASP A 425 43.80 25.50 -3.63
CA ASP A 425 44.14 26.24 -2.41
C ASP A 425 42.89 26.84 -1.78
N VAL A 426 42.36 26.21 -0.72
CA VAL A 426 41.97 26.82 0.57
C VAL A 426 41.73 25.65 1.54
N ARG A 427 42.81 25.12 2.12
CA ARG A 427 42.75 24.44 3.42
C ARG A 427 43.03 25.50 4.48
N GLY A 428 42.01 25.90 5.25
CA GLY A 428 42.22 26.75 6.41
C GLY A 428 40.98 27.46 6.91
N ALA A 429 40.08 26.75 7.60
CA ALA A 429 39.23 27.28 8.68
C ALA A 429 38.32 26.18 9.28
N GLU A 430 38.92 25.12 9.84
CA GLU A 430 38.22 24.25 10.80
C GLU A 430 38.93 24.34 12.14
N ARG A 431 38.40 25.17 13.06
CA ARG A 431 38.57 25.06 14.52
C ARG A 431 37.83 26.22 15.22
N ALA A 432 36.58 25.98 15.61
CA ALA A 432 35.99 26.42 16.89
C ALA A 432 34.48 26.17 16.88
N ALA A 433 34.05 25.13 17.61
CA ALA A 433 32.85 25.11 18.47
C ALA A 433 32.44 23.67 18.78
N ARG A 434 33.06 23.09 19.81
CA ARG A 434 32.47 22.01 20.60
C ARG A 434 31.95 22.63 21.89
N GLY A 435 30.69 22.41 22.21
CA GLY A 435 30.15 22.65 23.55
C GLY A 435 28.63 22.62 23.63
N GLY A 436 28.08 21.74 24.47
CA GLY A 436 26.75 21.92 25.08
C GLY A 436 25.70 20.85 24.77
N ALA A 437 25.27 20.14 25.81
CA ALA A 437 24.22 19.12 25.79
C ALA A 437 22.86 19.67 26.27
N ARG A 438 21.77 18.96 25.89
CA ARG A 438 20.37 18.93 26.38
C ARG A 438 19.42 20.10 26.04
N ALA A 439 18.35 19.82 25.29
CA ALA A 439 16.94 19.78 25.75
C ALA A 439 15.91 19.84 24.58
N ASP A 440 15.09 18.79 24.52
CA ASP A 440 13.66 18.66 24.17
C ASP A 440 12.89 19.65 23.23
N THR A 441 12.23 19.02 22.25
CA THR A 441 10.83 19.25 21.79
C THR A 441 10.41 20.46 20.96
N ALA A 442 11.31 21.34 20.47
CA ALA A 442 10.90 22.48 19.62
C ALA A 442 11.60 22.60 18.25
N ALA A 443 12.40 21.62 17.83
CA ALA A 443 13.29 21.74 16.66
C ALA A 443 12.65 21.42 15.28
N GLY A 444 11.43 20.87 15.23
CA GLY A 444 10.84 20.35 13.98
C GLY A 444 10.40 21.43 12.97
N ALA A 445 10.03 22.63 13.42
CA ALA A 445 9.51 23.68 12.54
C ALA A 445 10.62 24.50 11.86
N GLY A 446 11.76 24.71 12.55
CA GLY A 446 12.90 25.47 12.02
C GLY A 446 13.68 24.70 10.94
N ALA A 447 13.91 23.41 11.16
CA ALA A 447 14.59 22.54 10.20
C ALA A 447 13.80 22.33 8.90
N ALA A 448 12.46 22.30 8.98
CA ALA A 448 11.60 22.24 7.80
C ALA A 448 11.66 23.52 6.95
N ALA A 449 11.77 24.68 7.60
CA ALA A 449 11.89 25.98 6.91
C ALA A 449 13.28 26.18 6.28
N GLU A 450 14.35 25.70 6.92
CA GLU A 450 15.70 25.67 6.33
C GLU A 450 15.83 24.68 5.19
N ALA A 451 15.24 23.48 5.29
CA ALA A 451 15.17 22.52 4.20
C ALA A 451 14.38 23.08 2.99
N SER A 452 13.29 23.79 3.25
CA SER A 452 12.50 24.47 2.21
C SER A 452 13.26 25.61 1.53
N LYS A 453 14.11 26.35 2.26
CA LYS A 453 15.00 27.37 1.67
C LYS A 453 16.14 26.77 0.84
N ALA A 454 16.75 25.67 1.30
CA ALA A 454 17.80 24.97 0.55
C ALA A 454 17.27 24.36 -0.77
N GLN A 455 15.97 24.08 -0.84
CA GLN A 455 15.30 23.55 -2.03
C GLN A 455 15.11 24.59 -3.15
N ILE A 456 15.21 25.89 -2.83
CA ILE A 456 15.05 27.01 -3.78
C ILE A 456 16.36 27.33 -4.54
N GLU A 457 17.52 26.88 -4.05
CA GLU A 457 18.83 27.19 -4.65
C GLU A 457 19.37 26.13 -5.64
N SER A 458 18.68 24.99 -5.86
CA SER A 458 19.21 23.85 -6.63
C SER A 458 18.69 23.70 -8.08
N ASP A 459 18.14 24.75 -8.68
CA ASP A 459 17.38 24.66 -9.95
C ASP A 459 18.21 24.36 -11.22
N THR A 460 19.54 24.19 -11.15
CA THR A 460 20.38 24.03 -12.35
C THR A 460 21.23 22.76 -12.46
N THR A 461 21.09 21.75 -11.57
CA THR A 461 21.92 20.52 -11.62
C THR A 461 21.21 19.15 -11.54
N ASP A 462 19.88 19.07 -11.37
CA ASP A 462 19.24 17.80 -10.92
C ASP A 462 18.49 16.94 -11.96
N GLY A 463 18.41 17.36 -13.24
CA GLY A 463 17.63 16.63 -14.27
C GLY A 463 18.15 15.22 -14.60
N ARG A 464 19.44 14.95 -14.39
CA ARG A 464 19.99 13.58 -14.50
C ARG A 464 19.70 12.74 -13.24
N ALA A 465 19.68 13.34 -12.05
CA ALA A 465 19.39 12.62 -10.81
C ALA A 465 17.93 12.16 -10.74
N GLN A 466 17.01 12.91 -11.37
CA GLN A 466 15.63 12.46 -11.62
C GLN A 466 15.56 11.15 -12.41
N ARG A 467 16.62 10.79 -13.16
CA ARG A 467 16.70 9.53 -13.93
C ARG A 467 16.98 8.32 -13.04
N ALA A 468 17.54 8.52 -11.84
CA ALA A 468 17.91 7.46 -10.91
C ALA A 468 16.77 6.45 -10.72
N ARG A 469 17.13 5.17 -10.69
CA ARG A 469 16.17 4.04 -10.63
C ARG A 469 15.75 3.69 -9.20
N ALA A 470 15.81 4.64 -8.29
CA ALA A 470 15.39 4.46 -6.91
C ALA A 470 14.60 5.69 -6.43
N PHE A 471 13.56 5.44 -5.66
CA PHE A 471 12.72 6.43 -4.99
C PHE A 471 12.50 6.01 -3.53
N PHE A 472 12.41 6.97 -2.62
CA PHE A 472 12.07 6.72 -1.22
C PHE A 472 10.86 7.55 -0.82
N LEU A 473 9.87 6.92 -0.17
CA LEU A 473 8.81 7.59 0.58
C LEU A 473 9.20 7.59 2.07
N GLY A 474 9.77 8.70 2.54
CA GLY A 474 10.34 8.84 3.88
C GLY A 474 9.64 9.88 4.75
N GLY A 475 10.05 9.99 6.02
CA GLY A 475 9.52 10.98 6.96
C GLY A 475 9.95 12.42 6.66
N PRO A 476 9.24 13.43 7.20
CA PRO A 476 9.63 14.83 7.11
C PRO A 476 10.73 15.15 8.12
N GLY A 477 11.60 16.10 7.78
CA GLY A 477 12.52 16.75 8.72
C GLY A 477 13.74 15.94 9.17
N GLY A 478 13.98 14.74 8.64
CA GLY A 478 15.18 13.96 8.94
C GLY A 478 15.72 13.30 7.69
N PHE A 479 16.92 13.70 7.27
CA PHE A 479 17.65 12.99 6.22
C PHE A 479 18.03 11.61 6.74
N GLU A 480 17.31 10.60 6.29
CA GLU A 480 17.68 9.21 6.51
C GLU A 480 18.96 8.93 5.72
N PHE A 481 20.10 8.99 6.39
CA PHE A 481 21.42 8.86 5.78
C PHE A 481 21.51 7.66 4.83
N ASP A 482 21.03 6.50 5.28
CA ASP A 482 21.06 5.26 4.50
C ASP A 482 20.19 5.34 3.24
N ALA A 483 19.00 5.96 3.33
CA ALA A 483 18.13 6.16 2.17
C ALA A 483 18.80 7.05 1.11
N LEU A 484 19.44 8.14 1.56
CA LEU A 484 20.20 9.02 0.67
C LEU A 484 21.43 8.33 0.08
N GLU A 485 22.12 7.45 0.80
CA GLU A 485 23.24 6.67 0.24
C GLU A 485 22.77 5.74 -0.88
N VAL A 486 21.62 5.06 -0.73
CA VAL A 486 21.04 4.23 -1.81
C VAL A 486 20.68 5.09 -3.02
N LEU A 487 20.04 6.25 -2.81
CA LEU A 487 19.69 7.18 -3.88
C LEU A 487 20.93 7.73 -4.60
N ARG A 488 21.98 8.07 -3.84
CA ARG A 488 23.27 8.50 -4.39
C ARG A 488 23.94 7.41 -5.21
N ALA A 489 23.91 6.16 -4.73
CA ALA A 489 24.41 5.01 -5.49
C ALA A 489 23.61 4.82 -6.80
N ALA A 490 22.29 4.94 -6.75
CA ALA A 490 21.44 4.87 -7.95
C ALA A 490 21.73 6.03 -8.93
N SER A 491 21.99 7.23 -8.44
CA SER A 491 22.43 8.37 -9.26
C SER A 491 23.80 8.13 -9.91
N ARG A 492 24.75 7.53 -9.19
CA ARG A 492 26.05 7.10 -9.77
C ARG A 492 25.86 6.06 -10.88
N ALA A 493 24.92 5.14 -10.73
CA ALA A 493 24.59 4.14 -11.75
C ALA A 493 24.09 4.78 -13.06
N GLU A 494 23.43 5.94 -12.97
CA GLU A 494 23.00 6.76 -14.11
C GLU A 494 24.09 7.76 -14.60
N GLY A 495 25.32 7.65 -14.10
CA GLY A 495 26.48 8.40 -14.58
C GLY A 495 26.74 9.74 -13.89
N ILE A 496 26.16 9.98 -12.72
CA ILE A 496 26.41 11.20 -11.93
C ILE A 496 27.60 10.96 -11.00
N ALA A 497 28.73 11.65 -11.26
CA ALA A 497 29.95 11.46 -10.47
C ALA A 497 29.83 11.95 -9.01
N HIS A 498 29.17 13.10 -8.81
CA HIS A 498 29.08 13.77 -7.51
C HIS A 498 27.61 14.12 -7.18
N PRO A 499 26.78 13.15 -6.80
CA PRO A 499 25.40 13.42 -6.42
C PRO A 499 25.33 14.21 -5.11
N SER A 500 24.27 15.02 -4.95
CA SER A 500 24.06 15.85 -3.76
C SER A 500 24.05 15.01 -2.47
N GLN A 501 24.67 15.55 -1.41
CA GLN A 501 24.76 14.88 -0.11
C GLN A 501 23.53 15.11 0.77
N THR A 502 22.79 16.19 0.52
CA THR A 502 21.72 16.68 1.40
C THR A 502 20.35 16.65 0.74
N HIS A 503 20.26 16.57 -0.59
CA HIS A 503 18.99 16.55 -1.30
C HIS A 503 19.01 15.48 -2.40
N HIS A 504 17.84 14.91 -2.72
CA HIS A 504 17.68 14.07 -3.89
C HIS A 504 16.28 14.23 -4.48
N PRO A 505 16.13 14.35 -5.82
CA PRO A 505 14.84 14.57 -6.47
C PRO A 505 13.89 13.37 -6.34
N ASN A 506 14.41 12.19 -6.01
CA ASN A 506 13.61 10.98 -5.78
C ASN A 506 13.37 10.66 -4.30
N TYR A 507 13.67 11.59 -3.37
CA TYR A 507 13.28 11.48 -1.97
C TYR A 507 11.96 12.26 -1.75
N LEU A 508 10.87 11.52 -1.56
CA LEU A 508 9.52 12.03 -1.38
C LEU A 508 9.15 11.98 0.10
N GLN A 509 8.82 13.12 0.67
CA GLN A 509 8.48 13.23 2.09
C GLN A 509 6.99 13.00 2.31
N SER A 510 6.65 12.24 3.35
CA SER A 510 5.28 12.01 3.78
C SER A 510 5.21 11.96 5.31
N TYR A 511 4.16 12.52 5.86
CA TYR A 511 3.90 12.51 7.30
C TYR A 511 3.37 11.13 7.72
N PHE A 512 4.02 10.52 8.71
CA PHE A 512 3.58 9.27 9.32
C PHE A 512 2.40 9.50 10.29
N GLU A 513 1.76 8.41 10.72
CA GLU A 513 0.67 8.48 11.68
C GLU A 513 1.13 9.09 13.02
N GLY A 514 0.28 9.96 13.60
CA GLY A 514 0.58 10.71 14.82
C GLY A 514 1.30 12.04 14.61
N MET A 515 1.69 12.36 13.38
CA MET A 515 2.27 13.65 13.03
C MET A 515 1.27 14.53 12.28
N ASP A 516 1.30 15.83 12.57
CA ASP A 516 0.49 16.83 11.88
C ASP A 516 1.21 17.33 10.62
N GLY A 517 0.65 17.05 9.44
CA GLY A 517 1.14 17.60 8.18
C GLY A 517 0.54 16.94 6.95
N PHE A 518 0.96 17.43 5.77
CA PHE A 518 0.53 16.96 4.45
C PHE A 518 1.74 16.79 3.51
N PRO A 519 1.79 15.76 2.65
CA PRO A 519 0.85 14.66 2.54
C PRO A 519 1.15 13.56 3.56
N ARG A 520 0.12 12.85 4.01
CA ARG A 520 0.25 11.52 4.62
C ARG A 520 0.48 10.46 3.55
N LEU A 521 1.02 9.29 3.92
CA LEU A 521 1.29 8.21 2.98
C LEU A 521 0.08 7.82 2.11
N ASP A 522 -1.12 7.73 2.70
CA ASP A 522 -2.36 7.46 1.96
C ASP A 522 -2.69 8.56 0.95
N GLN A 523 -2.41 9.83 1.28
CA GLN A 523 -2.63 10.97 0.38
C GLN A 523 -1.61 10.95 -0.77
N THR A 524 -0.33 10.66 -0.49
CA THR A 524 0.70 10.46 -1.51
C THR A 524 0.30 9.37 -2.51
N MET A 525 -0.11 8.20 -2.02
CA MET A 525 -0.53 7.09 -2.88
C MET A 525 -1.78 7.44 -3.70
N ARG A 526 -2.76 8.13 -3.10
CA ARG A 526 -3.98 8.57 -3.80
C ARG A 526 -3.70 9.60 -4.88
N TRP A 527 -2.74 10.52 -4.66
CA TRP A 527 -2.29 11.46 -5.68
C TRP A 527 -1.62 10.74 -6.85
N LEU A 528 -0.67 9.83 -6.57
CA LEU A 528 -0.02 9.03 -7.61
C LEU A 528 -1.04 8.23 -8.42
N TRP A 529 -2.03 7.60 -7.76
CA TRP A 529 -3.13 6.91 -8.45
C TRP A 529 -3.92 7.87 -9.35
N HIS A 530 -4.33 9.02 -8.81
CA HIS A 530 -5.05 10.04 -9.56
C HIS A 530 -4.33 10.42 -10.85
N ARG A 531 -3.02 10.70 -10.77
CA ARG A 531 -2.20 11.05 -11.93
C ARG A 531 -2.07 9.91 -12.93
N THR A 532 -1.82 8.68 -12.48
CA THR A 532 -1.77 7.51 -13.40
C THR A 532 -3.08 7.30 -14.16
N VAL A 533 -4.24 7.57 -13.53
CA VAL A 533 -5.54 7.49 -14.20
C VAL A 533 -5.75 8.65 -15.17
N ARG A 534 -5.34 9.87 -14.84
CA ARG A 534 -5.46 11.03 -15.78
C ARG A 534 -4.62 10.81 -17.05
N ILE A 535 -3.38 10.33 -16.91
CA ILE A 535 -2.53 9.98 -18.07
C ILE A 535 -3.21 8.89 -18.92
N ARG A 536 -3.79 7.86 -18.29
CA ARG A 536 -4.57 6.82 -19.01
C ARG A 536 -5.74 7.42 -19.77
N GLN A 537 -6.51 8.28 -19.12
CA GLN A 537 -7.71 8.89 -19.68
C GLN A 537 -7.38 9.75 -20.90
N GLU A 538 -6.32 10.53 -20.82
CA GLU A 538 -5.81 11.31 -21.95
C GLU A 538 -5.51 10.41 -23.15
N GLN A 539 -4.72 9.34 -22.96
CA GLN A 539 -4.41 8.38 -24.02
C GLN A 539 -5.67 7.71 -24.60
N CYS A 540 -6.64 7.36 -23.77
CA CYS A 540 -7.91 6.77 -24.23
C CYS A 540 -8.76 7.78 -25.02
N VAL A 541 -8.75 9.06 -24.67
CA VAL A 541 -9.42 10.13 -25.43
C VAL A 541 -8.72 10.37 -26.77
N GLU A 542 -7.39 10.27 -26.78
CA GLU A 542 -6.58 10.38 -27.99
C GLU A 542 -6.82 9.26 -28.99
N VAL A 543 -6.77 8.02 -28.51
CA VAL A 543 -6.70 6.83 -29.38
C VAL A 543 -8.06 6.15 -29.54
N ASP A 544 -8.80 5.94 -28.45
CA ASP A 544 -9.94 5.01 -28.41
C ASP A 544 -11.31 5.67 -28.52
N LEU A 545 -11.44 6.94 -28.09
CA LEU A 545 -12.72 7.64 -28.00
C LEU A 545 -13.45 7.71 -29.35
N ARG A 546 -12.72 7.89 -30.46
CA ARG A 546 -13.30 7.98 -31.80
C ARG A 546 -14.20 6.79 -32.13
N ARG A 547 -13.74 5.58 -31.79
CA ARG A 547 -14.45 4.33 -32.09
C ARG A 547 -15.76 4.23 -31.29
N VAL A 548 -15.69 4.45 -29.97
CA VAL A 548 -16.88 4.35 -29.12
C VAL A 548 -17.87 5.47 -29.37
N ALA A 549 -17.41 6.70 -29.60
CA ALA A 549 -18.28 7.83 -29.92
C ALA A 549 -19.02 7.57 -31.25
N THR A 550 -18.32 7.07 -32.28
CA THR A 550 -18.96 6.73 -33.56
C THR A 550 -20.09 5.71 -33.39
N ASN A 551 -19.85 4.65 -32.60
CA ASN A 551 -20.85 3.62 -32.34
C ASN A 551 -22.05 4.16 -31.55
N LEU A 552 -21.82 5.00 -30.54
CA LEU A 552 -22.88 5.54 -29.70
C LEU A 552 -23.70 6.64 -30.38
N LEU A 553 -23.09 7.42 -31.27
CA LEU A 553 -23.75 8.52 -31.96
C LEU A 553 -24.42 8.07 -33.26
N GLY A 554 -24.03 6.93 -33.83
CA GLY A 554 -24.58 6.40 -35.08
C GLY A 554 -24.05 7.12 -36.33
N HIS A 555 -23.08 8.01 -36.18
CA HIS A 555 -22.37 8.70 -37.25
C HIS A 555 -20.89 8.85 -36.89
N GLY A 556 -20.03 9.11 -37.87
CA GLY A 556 -18.60 9.33 -37.62
C GLY A 556 -18.36 10.44 -36.59
N CYS A 557 -17.49 10.18 -35.62
CA CYS A 557 -17.05 11.18 -34.64
C CYS A 557 -16.13 12.20 -35.33
N PRO A 558 -16.53 13.49 -35.46
CA PRO A 558 -15.71 14.51 -36.09
C PRO A 558 -14.43 14.75 -35.28
N GLU A 559 -13.29 14.86 -35.96
CA GLU A 559 -11.99 15.02 -35.30
C GLU A 559 -11.95 16.30 -34.43
N ARG A 560 -12.55 17.39 -34.91
CA ARG A 560 -12.67 18.64 -34.16
C ARG A 560 -13.40 18.45 -32.82
N GLU A 561 -14.44 17.62 -32.79
CA GLU A 561 -15.20 17.36 -31.57
C GLU A 561 -14.42 16.48 -30.59
N ARG A 562 -13.69 15.47 -31.09
CA ARG A 562 -12.77 14.68 -30.27
C ARG A 562 -11.68 15.55 -29.65
N VAL A 563 -11.06 16.42 -30.45
CA VAL A 563 -10.06 17.40 -29.97
C VAL A 563 -10.67 18.32 -28.91
N ARG A 564 -11.91 18.78 -29.09
CA ARG A 564 -12.61 19.55 -28.04
C ARG A 564 -12.74 18.80 -26.71
N VAL A 565 -13.04 17.49 -26.73
CA VAL A 565 -13.07 16.69 -25.49
C VAL A 565 -11.69 16.64 -24.84
N LEU A 566 -10.64 16.48 -25.64
CA LEU A 566 -9.26 16.48 -25.16
C LEU A 566 -8.87 17.83 -24.54
N ASP A 567 -9.14 18.94 -25.23
CA ASP A 567 -8.89 20.30 -24.73
C ASP A 567 -9.60 20.54 -23.38
N ARG A 568 -10.82 20.03 -23.22
CA ARG A 568 -11.58 20.12 -21.96
C ARG A 568 -11.00 19.22 -20.87
N LEU A 569 -10.50 18.04 -21.21
CA LEU A 569 -9.77 17.21 -20.26
C LEU A 569 -8.50 17.93 -19.79
N HIS A 570 -7.75 18.56 -20.69
CA HIS A 570 -6.58 19.37 -20.34
C HIS A 570 -6.96 20.55 -19.43
N GLU A 571 -8.02 21.29 -19.76
CA GLU A 571 -8.54 22.37 -18.90
C GLU A 571 -8.87 21.88 -17.48
N LEU A 572 -9.45 20.69 -17.37
CA LEU A 572 -9.73 20.06 -16.08
C LEU A 572 -8.45 19.65 -15.35
N THR A 573 -7.52 18.97 -16.02
CA THR A 573 -6.28 18.51 -15.39
C THR A 573 -5.38 19.67 -14.98
N ASP A 574 -5.34 20.75 -15.76
CA ASP A 574 -4.60 21.97 -15.44
C ASP A 574 -5.16 22.64 -14.19
N ALA A 575 -6.50 22.71 -14.07
CA ALA A 575 -7.15 23.21 -12.86
C ALA A 575 -6.84 22.34 -11.62
N GLU A 576 -6.82 21.00 -11.79
CA GLU A 576 -6.42 20.06 -10.73
C GLU A 576 -4.94 20.26 -10.33
N PHE A 577 -4.07 20.55 -11.31
CA PHE A 577 -2.64 20.78 -11.10
C PHE A 577 -2.35 22.11 -10.40
N GLU A 578 -3.00 23.19 -10.80
CA GLU A 578 -2.88 24.50 -10.15
C GLU A 578 -3.35 24.44 -8.69
N GLN A 579 -4.39 23.67 -8.40
CA GLN A 579 -4.82 23.41 -7.02
C GLN A 579 -3.74 22.64 -6.24
N ALA A 580 -3.13 21.63 -6.86
CA ALA A 580 -2.05 20.85 -6.24
C ALA A 580 -0.78 21.68 -5.98
N ARG A 581 -0.41 22.61 -6.88
CA ARG A 581 0.66 23.60 -6.64
C ARG A 581 0.40 24.45 -5.41
N GLY A 582 -0.86 24.81 -5.16
CA GLY A 582 -1.26 25.50 -3.93
C GLY A 582 -0.92 24.71 -2.66
N TRP A 583 -0.93 23.37 -2.73
CA TRP A 583 -0.66 22.48 -1.60
C TRP A 583 0.81 22.44 -1.19
N GLU A 584 1.74 22.86 -2.05
CA GLU A 584 3.16 23.03 -1.73
C GLU A 584 3.38 24.19 -0.74
N ARG A 585 2.46 25.16 -0.68
CA ARG A 585 2.52 26.28 0.26
C ARG A 585 1.66 26.06 1.50
N ALA A 586 0.49 25.45 1.32
CA ALA A 586 -0.44 25.17 2.40
C ALA A 586 -1.20 23.87 2.16
N GLY A 587 -0.96 22.88 3.03
CA GLY A 587 -1.61 21.56 2.90
C GLY A 587 -3.14 21.67 2.93
N PRO A 588 -3.87 20.97 2.04
CA PRO A 588 -5.32 21.03 1.96
C PRO A 588 -5.97 20.34 3.16
N SER A 589 -7.23 20.72 3.41
CA SER A 589 -8.13 19.87 4.20
C SER A 589 -8.40 18.54 3.46
N ASP A 590 -8.76 17.51 4.20
CA ASP A 590 -9.07 16.20 3.61
C ASP A 590 -10.23 16.29 2.60
N SER A 591 -11.19 17.20 2.82
CA SER A 591 -12.28 17.48 1.88
C SER A 591 -11.81 18.20 0.61
N GLN A 592 -10.87 19.15 0.70
CA GLN A 592 -10.33 19.83 -0.48
C GLN A 592 -9.53 18.85 -1.35
N PHE A 593 -8.70 18.02 -0.72
CA PHE A 593 -7.99 16.95 -1.42
C PHE A 593 -8.96 15.97 -2.10
N ASP A 594 -10.01 15.52 -1.39
CA ASP A 594 -11.01 14.60 -1.93
C ASP A 594 -11.82 15.16 -3.12
N ARG A 595 -12.00 16.48 -3.23
CA ARG A 595 -12.68 17.12 -4.38
C ARG A 595 -11.91 16.93 -5.68
N VAL A 596 -10.59 16.80 -5.60
CA VAL A 596 -9.70 16.57 -6.75
C VAL A 596 -9.57 15.07 -7.00
N VAL A 597 -8.92 14.34 -6.08
CA VAL A 597 -8.54 12.94 -6.33
C VAL A 597 -9.73 11.97 -6.31
N GLY A 598 -10.85 12.34 -5.70
CA GLY A 598 -12.00 11.45 -5.52
C GLY A 598 -12.67 11.04 -6.83
N TRP A 599 -12.49 11.79 -7.92
CA TRP A 599 -13.03 11.44 -9.24
C TRP A 599 -12.35 10.19 -9.79
N THR A 600 -11.03 10.13 -9.74
CA THR A 600 -10.22 9.00 -10.22
C THR A 600 -10.08 7.88 -9.19
N ASP A 601 -10.22 8.18 -7.90
CA ASP A 601 -10.13 7.20 -6.80
C ASP A 601 -11.47 6.47 -6.55
N ARG A 602 -12.61 7.13 -6.77
CA ARG A 602 -13.95 6.58 -6.48
C ARG A 602 -14.87 6.57 -7.70
N PHE A 603 -15.12 7.73 -8.33
CA PHE A 603 -16.15 7.85 -9.37
C PHE A 603 -15.85 6.97 -10.59
N HIS A 604 -14.67 7.13 -11.21
CA HIS A 604 -14.27 6.36 -12.41
C HIS A 604 -14.13 4.86 -12.14
N PRO A 605 -13.42 4.41 -11.08
CA PRO A 605 -13.36 2.98 -10.77
C PRO A 605 -14.74 2.36 -10.54
N ALA A 606 -15.67 3.08 -9.89
CA ALA A 606 -17.03 2.61 -9.70
C ALA A 606 -17.80 2.58 -11.03
N LEU A 607 -17.65 3.57 -11.90
CA LEU A 607 -18.28 3.63 -13.21
C LEU A 607 -17.86 2.43 -14.07
N LEU A 608 -16.55 2.20 -14.21
CA LEU A 608 -16.02 1.06 -14.96
C LEU A 608 -16.52 -0.28 -14.42
N ARG A 609 -16.65 -0.40 -13.09
CA ARG A 609 -17.24 -1.58 -12.46
C ARG A 609 -18.72 -1.77 -12.83
N GLU A 610 -19.53 -0.70 -12.86
CA GLU A 610 -20.93 -0.79 -13.30
C GLU A 610 -21.04 -1.29 -14.75
N LEU A 611 -20.19 -0.77 -15.64
CA LEU A 611 -20.16 -1.18 -17.05
C LEU A 611 -19.73 -2.64 -17.19
N ALA A 612 -18.70 -3.06 -16.47
CA ALA A 612 -18.24 -4.45 -16.46
C ALA A 612 -19.32 -5.42 -15.95
N ILE A 613 -20.09 -5.02 -14.92
CA ILE A 613 -21.21 -5.83 -14.43
C ILE A 613 -22.28 -6.01 -15.51
N GLY A 614 -22.63 -4.95 -16.24
CA GLY A 614 -23.65 -5.11 -17.27
C GLY A 614 -23.17 -5.84 -18.52
N GLU A 615 -21.88 -5.77 -18.86
CA GLU A 615 -21.30 -6.68 -19.86
C GLU A 615 -21.40 -8.14 -19.40
N ALA A 616 -21.13 -8.42 -18.12
CA ALA A 616 -21.28 -9.76 -17.55
C ALA A 616 -22.72 -10.28 -17.63
N VAL A 617 -23.72 -9.38 -17.46
CA VAL A 617 -25.14 -9.70 -17.64
C VAL A 617 -25.45 -10.07 -19.08
N LEU A 618 -24.93 -9.31 -20.05
CA LEU A 618 -25.10 -9.60 -21.48
C LEU A 618 -24.52 -10.97 -21.85
N ARG A 619 -23.30 -11.28 -21.38
CA ARG A 619 -22.62 -12.54 -21.69
C ARG A 619 -23.30 -13.79 -21.09
N ARG A 620 -24.18 -13.62 -20.10
CA ARG A 620 -24.83 -14.73 -19.37
C ARG A 620 -26.36 -14.76 -19.50
N ASP A 621 -26.90 -14.02 -20.47
CA ASP A 621 -28.35 -13.90 -20.71
C ASP A 621 -29.19 -13.53 -19.47
N GLY A 622 -28.62 -12.74 -18.54
CA GLY A 622 -29.38 -12.21 -17.40
C GLY A 622 -28.60 -12.00 -16.09
N PRO A 623 -29.24 -11.35 -15.09
CA PRO A 623 -28.65 -11.00 -13.81
C PRO A 623 -28.67 -12.17 -12.81
N GLY A 624 -28.16 -13.34 -13.23
CA GLY A 624 -28.14 -14.57 -12.42
C GLY A 624 -27.55 -14.39 -11.01
N ALA A 625 -27.74 -15.38 -10.14
CA ALA A 625 -27.36 -15.29 -8.72
C ALA A 625 -25.89 -14.87 -8.51
N SER A 626 -24.96 -15.36 -9.33
CA SER A 626 -23.54 -15.02 -9.29
C SER A 626 -23.27 -13.53 -9.59
N VAL A 627 -23.93 -12.95 -10.60
CA VAL A 627 -23.76 -11.52 -10.96
C VAL A 627 -24.34 -10.62 -9.86
N ARG A 628 -25.42 -11.04 -9.19
CA ARG A 628 -26.00 -10.29 -8.06
C ARG A 628 -25.08 -10.27 -6.85
N VAL A 629 -24.33 -11.35 -6.59
CA VAL A 629 -23.32 -11.41 -5.52
C VAL A 629 -22.14 -10.50 -5.86
N VAL A 630 -21.64 -10.57 -7.10
CA VAL A 630 -20.57 -9.70 -7.62
C VAL A 630 -20.94 -8.22 -7.48
N ASN A 631 -22.18 -7.86 -7.78
CA ASN A 631 -22.66 -6.48 -7.73
C ASN A 631 -22.76 -5.89 -6.29
N ARG A 632 -22.72 -6.74 -5.25
CA ARG A 632 -22.80 -6.28 -3.85
C ARG A 632 -21.42 -5.98 -3.25
N ARG A 633 -20.34 -6.35 -3.93
CA ARG A 633 -18.97 -6.27 -3.41
C ARG A 633 -18.20 -5.15 -4.08
N GLN A 634 -17.30 -4.51 -3.32
CA GLN A 634 -16.35 -3.56 -3.86
C GLN A 634 -15.16 -4.33 -4.45
N TRP A 635 -15.08 -4.39 -5.77
CA TRP A 635 -13.93 -4.91 -6.50
C TRP A 635 -13.53 -3.90 -7.58
N PHE A 636 -12.33 -4.03 -8.13
CA PHE A 636 -11.77 -3.08 -9.08
C PHE A 636 -11.76 -3.64 -10.50
N PHE A 637 -12.36 -2.90 -11.44
CA PHE A 637 -12.22 -3.17 -12.87
C PHE A 637 -11.19 -2.22 -13.46
N PRO A 638 -10.09 -2.72 -14.03
CA PRO A 638 -8.98 -1.86 -14.46
C PRO A 638 -9.31 -1.03 -15.72
N PRO A 639 -8.96 0.26 -15.75
CA PRO A 639 -9.09 1.13 -16.92
C PRO A 639 -8.45 0.61 -18.21
N SER A 640 -7.39 -0.22 -18.10
CA SER A 640 -6.68 -0.78 -19.25
C SER A 640 -7.44 -1.87 -20.02
N GLU A 641 -8.43 -2.54 -19.42
CA GLU A 641 -9.16 -3.64 -20.09
C GLU A 641 -10.14 -3.15 -21.16
N HIS A 642 -10.77 -2.00 -20.92
CA HIS A 642 -11.67 -1.36 -21.88
C HIS A 642 -11.31 0.12 -22.03
N PRO A 643 -10.23 0.45 -22.77
CA PRO A 643 -9.80 1.82 -23.01
C PRO A 643 -10.91 2.72 -23.55
N GLN A 644 -11.78 2.17 -24.39
CA GLN A 644 -12.95 2.85 -24.93
C GLN A 644 -13.98 3.25 -23.87
N TRP A 645 -14.15 2.46 -22.80
CA TRP A 645 -15.02 2.83 -21.67
C TRP A 645 -14.36 3.90 -20.80
N THR A 646 -13.05 3.81 -20.61
CA THR A 646 -12.25 4.81 -19.90
C THR A 646 -12.36 6.18 -20.61
N GLY A 647 -12.21 6.22 -21.93
CA GLY A 647 -12.39 7.43 -22.73
C GLY A 647 -13.83 7.97 -22.68
N TRP A 648 -14.84 7.11 -22.77
CA TRP A 648 -16.24 7.54 -22.62
C TRP A 648 -16.55 8.03 -21.19
N GLY A 649 -15.91 7.46 -20.17
CA GLY A 649 -16.02 7.93 -18.80
C GLY A 649 -15.59 9.39 -18.63
N VAL A 650 -14.59 9.85 -19.40
CA VAL A 650 -14.19 11.27 -19.45
C VAL A 650 -15.32 12.14 -19.98
N VAL A 651 -15.99 11.73 -21.06
CA VAL A 651 -17.17 12.43 -21.60
C VAL A 651 -18.27 12.56 -20.54
N VAL A 652 -18.51 11.49 -19.78
CA VAL A 652 -19.49 11.50 -18.67
C VAL A 652 -19.08 12.51 -17.58
N GLU A 653 -17.81 12.52 -17.15
CA GLU A 653 -17.32 13.47 -16.14
C GLU A 653 -17.45 14.92 -16.61
N ILE A 654 -16.97 15.24 -17.82
CA ILE A 654 -17.02 16.59 -18.38
C ILE A 654 -18.47 17.06 -18.52
N ALA A 655 -19.33 16.22 -19.11
CA ALA A 655 -20.74 16.55 -19.30
C ALA A 655 -21.44 16.80 -17.96
N LEU A 656 -21.21 15.93 -16.96
CA LEU A 656 -21.82 16.06 -15.64
C LEU A 656 -21.37 17.35 -14.93
N ARG A 657 -20.07 17.66 -14.96
CA ARG A 657 -19.53 18.90 -14.38
C ARG A 657 -20.10 20.14 -15.08
N ARG A 658 -20.15 20.16 -16.42
CA ARG A 658 -20.70 21.28 -17.21
C ARG A 658 -22.21 21.45 -17.02
N MET A 659 -22.97 20.36 -16.91
CA MET A 659 -24.40 20.41 -16.58
C MET A 659 -24.63 21.06 -15.21
N ILE A 660 -23.90 20.60 -14.18
CA ILE A 660 -24.03 21.14 -12.81
C ILE A 660 -23.56 22.59 -12.75
N ALA A 661 -22.45 22.94 -13.41
CA ALA A 661 -21.94 24.31 -13.47
C ALA A 661 -22.93 25.24 -14.20
N SER A 662 -23.56 24.78 -15.29
CA SER A 662 -24.57 25.56 -16.02
C SER A 662 -25.82 25.78 -15.18
N TRP A 663 -26.30 24.76 -14.47
CA TRP A 663 -27.42 24.89 -13.55
C TRP A 663 -27.15 25.92 -12.45
N ARG A 664 -25.89 26.06 -12.02
CA ARG A 664 -25.46 27.07 -11.04
C ARG A 664 -25.19 28.45 -11.64
N GLY A 665 -25.22 28.60 -12.96
CA GLY A 665 -24.80 29.83 -13.64
C GLY A 665 -23.27 30.07 -13.63
N GLU A 666 -22.48 29.04 -13.35
CA GLU A 666 -21.02 29.09 -13.17
C GLU A 666 -20.28 28.28 -14.24
N LEU A 667 -20.82 28.19 -15.48
CA LEU A 667 -20.25 27.33 -16.53
C LEU A 667 -18.77 27.60 -16.81
N ARG A 668 -18.28 28.83 -16.64
CA ARG A 668 -16.86 29.18 -16.84
C ARG A 668 -15.92 28.51 -15.83
N GLU A 669 -16.44 28.09 -14.68
CA GLU A 669 -15.68 27.47 -13.59
C GLU A 669 -15.89 25.95 -13.52
N TRP A 670 -16.46 25.33 -14.57
CA TRP A 670 -16.84 23.91 -14.57
C TRP A 670 -15.67 22.94 -14.27
N SER A 671 -14.46 23.31 -14.68
CA SER A 671 -13.21 22.56 -14.51
C SER A 671 -12.65 22.69 -13.09
N GLN A 672 -12.96 23.79 -12.38
CA GLN A 672 -12.41 24.10 -11.08
C GLN A 672 -13.00 23.21 -9.98
N PRO A 673 -12.19 22.72 -9.02
CA PRO A 673 -12.73 22.01 -7.85
C PRO A 673 -13.63 22.91 -7.01
N SER A 674 -14.89 22.51 -6.84
CA SER A 674 -15.89 23.30 -6.13
C SER A 674 -16.37 22.60 -4.85
N PRO A 675 -16.61 23.33 -3.74
CA PRO A 675 -17.26 22.76 -2.55
C PRO A 675 -18.66 22.22 -2.85
N CYS A 676 -19.29 22.74 -3.90
CA CYS A 676 -20.65 22.41 -4.30
C CYS A 676 -20.72 21.28 -5.32
N VAL A 677 -19.59 20.67 -5.70
CA VAL A 677 -19.55 19.47 -6.56
C VAL A 677 -18.45 18.54 -6.06
N ALA A 678 -18.81 17.35 -5.59
CA ALA A 678 -17.84 16.40 -5.07
C ALA A 678 -18.19 14.95 -5.41
N PRO A 679 -17.20 14.10 -5.72
CA PRO A 679 -17.41 12.67 -5.91
C PRO A 679 -17.89 12.02 -4.61
N GLY A 680 -19.01 11.32 -4.68
CA GLY A 680 -19.69 10.72 -3.53
C GLY A 680 -18.89 9.58 -2.89
N GLN A 681 -19.09 9.36 -1.59
CA GLN A 681 -18.57 8.20 -0.86
C GLN A 681 -19.51 6.99 -1.03
N SER A 682 -19.64 6.51 -2.25
CA SER A 682 -20.52 5.38 -2.57
C SER A 682 -19.76 4.22 -3.18
N GLN A 683 -20.34 3.02 -3.06
CA GLN A 683 -19.95 1.90 -3.90
C GLN A 683 -20.23 2.19 -5.37
N ARG A 684 -21.29 2.94 -5.68
CA ARG A 684 -21.70 3.31 -7.04
C ARG A 684 -20.96 4.58 -7.51
N PRO A 685 -20.80 4.79 -8.83
CA PRO A 685 -20.39 6.07 -9.36
C PRO A 685 -21.43 7.12 -8.98
N ALA A 686 -21.06 8.02 -8.08
CA ALA A 686 -21.96 9.02 -7.54
C ALA A 686 -21.28 10.38 -7.39
N VAL A 687 -22.06 11.44 -7.53
CA VAL A 687 -21.63 12.82 -7.35
C VAL A 687 -22.63 13.54 -6.45
N SER A 688 -22.12 14.27 -5.47
CA SER A 688 -22.86 15.22 -4.65
C SER A 688 -22.77 16.59 -5.28
N PHE A 689 -23.88 17.33 -5.33
CA PHE A 689 -23.86 18.71 -5.80
C PHE A 689 -24.88 19.61 -5.10
N SER A 690 -24.67 20.92 -5.10
CA SER A 690 -25.59 21.88 -4.46
C SER A 690 -25.61 23.22 -5.20
N SER A 691 -26.69 24.00 -5.05
CA SER A 691 -26.81 25.36 -5.60
C SER A 691 -26.30 26.45 -4.65
N GLY A 692 -25.80 26.07 -3.47
CA GLY A 692 -25.34 27.01 -2.47
C GLY A 692 -23.94 27.53 -2.75
N THR A 693 -23.43 28.34 -1.84
CA THR A 693 -22.03 28.75 -1.82
C THR A 693 -21.33 28.13 -0.62
N GLU A 694 -20.00 28.25 -0.53
CA GLU A 694 -19.26 27.78 0.63
C GLU A 694 -19.68 28.48 1.93
N ALA A 695 -20.02 29.78 1.84
CA ALA A 695 -20.49 30.57 2.96
C ALA A 695 -21.96 30.27 3.34
N LEU A 696 -22.78 29.88 2.36
CA LEU A 696 -24.22 29.60 2.51
C LEU A 696 -24.56 28.27 1.81
N PRO A 697 -24.27 27.12 2.45
CA PRO A 697 -24.48 25.82 1.85
C PRO A 697 -25.98 25.51 1.72
N SER A 698 -26.42 25.25 0.49
CA SER A 698 -27.77 24.72 0.22
C SER A 698 -27.83 23.21 0.49
N THR A 699 -29.03 22.63 0.58
CA THR A 699 -29.18 21.18 0.73
C THR A 699 -28.55 20.43 -0.45
N PRO A 700 -27.51 19.60 -0.23
CA PRO A 700 -26.85 18.90 -1.31
C PRO A 700 -27.75 17.79 -1.86
N ARG A 701 -27.78 17.70 -3.19
CA ARG A 701 -28.40 16.65 -4.00
C ARG A 701 -27.34 15.63 -4.38
N ALA A 702 -27.76 14.43 -4.78
CA ALA A 702 -26.85 13.40 -5.27
C ALA A 702 -27.35 12.81 -6.59
N LEU A 703 -26.41 12.44 -7.45
CA LEU A 703 -26.66 11.71 -8.69
C LEU A 703 -25.82 10.44 -8.66
N ALA A 704 -26.42 9.30 -8.98
CA ALA A 704 -25.73 8.02 -9.09
C ALA A 704 -26.01 7.37 -10.45
N ILE A 705 -25.01 6.70 -11.02
CA ILE A 705 -25.18 5.88 -12.23
C ILE A 705 -25.32 4.43 -11.80
N VAL A 706 -26.38 3.75 -12.25
CA VAL A 706 -26.70 2.38 -11.83
C VAL A 706 -27.19 1.52 -12.99
N LEU A 707 -26.86 0.23 -12.93
CA LEU A 707 -27.41 -0.76 -13.83
C LEU A 707 -28.81 -1.22 -13.37
N SER A 708 -29.81 -1.03 -14.24
CA SER A 708 -31.19 -1.41 -14.02
C SER A 708 -31.33 -2.91 -13.74
N GLY A 709 -32.24 -3.28 -12.83
CA GLY A 709 -32.54 -4.69 -12.51
C GLY A 709 -31.79 -5.25 -11.28
N PHE A 710 -30.88 -4.47 -10.70
CA PHE A 710 -30.15 -4.84 -9.47
C PHE A 710 -30.55 -4.02 -8.23
N ASP A 711 -31.42 -3.02 -8.40
CA ASP A 711 -31.71 -1.98 -7.40
C ASP A 711 -32.56 -2.40 -6.19
N ARG A 712 -33.11 -3.63 -6.15
CA ARG A 712 -34.17 -3.94 -5.17
C ARG A 712 -33.75 -4.00 -3.70
N ARG A 713 -32.44 -4.04 -3.37
CA ARG A 713 -31.91 -4.01 -1.97
C ARG A 713 -30.48 -3.46 -1.89
N SER A 714 -30.17 -2.35 -2.55
CA SER A 714 -28.82 -1.76 -2.46
C SER A 714 -28.62 -1.05 -1.11
N VAL A 715 -27.44 -1.25 -0.50
CA VAL A 715 -26.97 -0.40 0.59
C VAL A 715 -26.98 1.03 0.08
N ARG A 716 -27.78 1.91 0.70
CA ARG A 716 -27.98 3.30 0.27
C ARG A 716 -26.63 4.00 0.10
N SER A 717 -26.40 4.63 -1.06
CA SER A 717 -25.23 5.48 -1.31
C SER A 717 -25.09 6.51 -0.18
N ARG A 718 -24.01 6.42 0.61
CA ARG A 718 -23.74 7.37 1.70
C ARG A 718 -22.96 8.55 1.14
N VAL A 719 -23.66 9.61 0.76
CA VAL A 719 -23.01 10.86 0.36
C VAL A 719 -22.89 11.75 1.60
N ARG A 720 -21.66 12.12 1.99
CA ARG A 720 -21.39 12.96 3.16
C ARG A 720 -22.12 14.31 3.00
N GLY A 721 -23.03 14.63 3.92
CA GLY A 721 -23.82 15.88 3.92
C GLY A 721 -25.17 15.83 3.20
N ALA A 722 -25.46 14.79 2.42
CA ALA A 722 -26.78 14.63 1.79
C ALA A 722 -27.82 14.14 2.81
N PHE A 723 -28.75 15.01 3.18
CA PHE A 723 -29.92 14.63 3.95
C PHE A 723 -30.83 13.71 3.11
N ALA A 724 -31.47 12.77 3.81
CA ALA A 724 -32.52 11.87 3.37
C ALA A 724 -33.25 12.23 2.04
N GLY A 725 -33.09 11.39 1.01
CA GLY A 725 -34.11 11.20 -0.04
C GLY A 725 -33.87 11.76 -1.45
N ARG A 726 -32.73 12.38 -1.78
CA ARG A 726 -32.52 13.02 -3.10
C ARG A 726 -31.34 12.43 -3.90
N VAL A 727 -31.35 11.12 -4.12
CA VAL A 727 -30.42 10.49 -5.08
C VAL A 727 -31.16 10.28 -6.41
N HIS A 728 -30.84 11.11 -7.40
CA HIS A 728 -31.27 10.88 -8.78
C HIS A 728 -30.44 9.76 -9.40
N HIS A 729 -31.08 8.92 -10.22
CA HIS A 729 -30.41 7.76 -10.81
C HIS A 729 -30.41 7.86 -12.33
N TRP A 730 -29.20 7.92 -12.91
CA TRP A 730 -29.00 7.62 -14.33
C TRP A 730 -28.97 6.11 -14.50
N ARG A 731 -30.03 5.57 -15.09
CA ARG A 731 -30.25 4.13 -15.18
C ARG A 731 -29.82 3.60 -16.53
N LEU A 732 -28.84 2.70 -16.51
CA LEU A 732 -28.37 1.97 -17.70
C LEU A 732 -29.05 0.61 -17.78
N ARG A 733 -29.18 0.07 -18.99
CA ARG A 733 -29.48 -1.35 -19.22
C ARG A 733 -28.23 -2.06 -19.72
N ALA A 734 -28.18 -3.37 -19.54
CA ALA A 734 -27.05 -4.16 -20.03
C ALA A 734 -26.81 -3.94 -21.54
N GLN A 735 -27.90 -3.85 -22.33
CA GLN A 735 -27.87 -3.61 -23.78
C GLN A 735 -27.48 -2.18 -24.18
N ALA A 736 -27.43 -1.26 -23.23
CA ALA A 736 -27.10 0.15 -23.42
C ALA A 736 -25.71 0.47 -22.87
N ILE A 737 -24.80 -0.51 -22.81
CA ILE A 737 -23.41 -0.30 -22.39
C ILE A 737 -22.54 -0.05 -23.63
N PRO A 738 -21.61 0.93 -23.60
CA PRO A 738 -21.25 1.74 -22.44
C PRO A 738 -22.27 2.83 -22.11
N TRP A 739 -23.11 3.26 -23.06
CA TRP A 739 -24.20 4.20 -22.82
C TRP A 739 -25.35 4.04 -23.84
N TRP A 740 -26.48 4.69 -23.59
CA TRP A 740 -27.64 4.69 -24.49
C TRP A 740 -27.29 5.32 -25.85
N ALA A 741 -27.21 4.50 -26.89
CA ALA A 741 -26.87 4.95 -28.24
C ALA A 741 -28.00 5.78 -28.88
N SER A 742 -27.72 6.45 -29.99
CA SER A 742 -28.65 7.38 -30.67
C SER A 742 -29.92 6.72 -31.20
N ASP A 743 -29.86 5.44 -31.52
CA ASP A 743 -30.99 4.60 -31.95
C ASP A 743 -31.80 4.04 -30.77
N GLN A 744 -31.31 4.21 -29.54
CA GLN A 744 -31.96 3.74 -28.33
C GLN A 744 -32.66 4.89 -27.59
N ARG A 745 -33.84 4.62 -27.03
CA ARG A 745 -34.54 5.58 -26.17
C ARG A 745 -34.09 5.41 -24.70
N PRO A 746 -33.42 6.40 -24.10
CA PRO A 746 -33.05 6.35 -22.68
C PRO A 746 -34.26 6.27 -21.75
N LEU A 747 -34.04 5.76 -20.54
CA LEU A 747 -35.03 5.82 -19.48
C LEU A 747 -35.29 7.28 -19.05
N PRO A 748 -36.52 7.62 -18.58
CA PRO A 748 -36.82 8.97 -18.11
C PRO A 748 -35.81 9.49 -17.08
N GLY A 749 -35.43 10.77 -17.20
CA GLY A 749 -34.39 11.40 -16.36
C GLY A 749 -32.95 10.90 -16.58
N THR A 750 -32.69 10.00 -17.54
CA THR A 750 -31.34 9.55 -17.90
C THR A 750 -30.94 10.14 -19.26
N PRO A 751 -29.79 10.83 -19.37
CA PRO A 751 -29.35 11.39 -20.64
C PRO A 751 -28.88 10.29 -21.59
N GLY A 752 -29.18 10.41 -22.88
CA GLY A 752 -28.60 9.58 -23.93
C GLY A 752 -27.16 9.97 -24.28
N ALA A 753 -26.44 9.13 -25.02
CA ALA A 753 -25.07 9.42 -25.45
C ALA A 753 -24.96 10.70 -26.31
N PRO A 754 -25.90 11.00 -27.23
CA PRO A 754 -25.90 12.28 -27.96
C PRO A 754 -26.09 13.50 -27.05
N SER A 755 -26.77 13.34 -25.90
CA SER A 755 -26.92 14.41 -24.93
C SER A 755 -25.61 14.66 -24.19
N LEU A 756 -24.97 13.61 -23.67
CA LEU A 756 -23.68 13.73 -22.98
C LEU A 756 -22.59 14.28 -23.90
N TRP A 757 -22.54 13.79 -25.14
CA TRP A 757 -21.60 14.26 -26.14
C TRP A 757 -21.74 15.77 -26.40
N ARG A 758 -22.96 16.26 -26.65
CA ARG A 758 -23.24 17.70 -26.83
C ARG A 758 -22.77 18.52 -25.63
N TRP A 759 -23.01 18.06 -24.41
CA TRP A 759 -22.52 18.75 -23.21
C TRP A 759 -21.00 18.78 -23.10
N ALA A 760 -20.31 17.74 -23.57
CA ALA A 760 -18.86 17.67 -23.55
C ALA A 760 -18.19 18.52 -24.64
N VAL A 761 -18.81 18.67 -25.82
CA VAL A 761 -18.17 19.34 -26.98
C VAL A 761 -18.65 20.76 -27.25
N ALA A 762 -19.88 21.11 -26.85
CA ALA A 762 -20.44 22.42 -27.14
C ALA A 762 -19.69 23.52 -26.38
N ASP A 763 -19.39 24.62 -27.07
CA ASP A 763 -18.76 25.79 -26.44
C ASP A 763 -19.71 26.42 -25.41
N GLU A 764 -20.97 26.60 -25.81
CA GLU A 764 -22.07 27.08 -24.97
C GLU A 764 -23.29 26.13 -25.04
N PRO A 765 -24.05 25.98 -23.94
CA PRO A 765 -25.24 25.16 -23.93
C PRO A 765 -26.38 25.82 -24.70
N SER A 766 -27.02 25.08 -25.60
CA SER A 766 -28.25 25.54 -26.26
C SER A 766 -29.42 25.65 -25.28
N GLN A 767 -30.44 26.44 -25.61
CA GLN A 767 -31.64 26.58 -24.76
C GLN A 767 -32.29 25.21 -24.47
N ALA A 768 -32.40 24.34 -25.48
CA ALA A 768 -32.93 22.98 -25.29
C ALA A 768 -32.11 22.11 -24.32
N MET A 769 -30.80 22.35 -24.22
CA MET A 769 -29.97 21.68 -23.22
C MET A 769 -30.23 22.20 -21.82
N LEU A 770 -30.41 23.51 -21.67
CA LEU A 770 -30.73 24.17 -20.39
C LEU A 770 -32.11 23.74 -19.89
N ASP A 771 -33.11 23.71 -20.77
CA ASP A 771 -34.48 23.31 -20.45
C ASP A 771 -34.56 21.85 -19.96
N ALA A 772 -33.64 20.99 -20.40
CA ALA A 772 -33.58 19.58 -19.99
C ALA A 772 -32.81 19.35 -18.67
N LEU A 773 -32.04 20.32 -18.17
CA LEU A 773 -31.22 20.16 -16.96
C LEU A 773 -32.01 19.73 -15.73
N PRO A 774 -33.19 20.32 -15.42
CA PRO A 774 -33.92 19.95 -14.21
C PRO A 774 -34.34 18.48 -14.18
N GLU A 775 -34.73 17.92 -15.32
CA GLU A 775 -35.09 16.51 -15.43
C GLU A 775 -33.85 15.61 -15.31
N VAL A 776 -32.79 15.93 -16.06
CA VAL A 776 -31.56 15.12 -16.14
C VAL A 776 -30.79 15.10 -14.82
N LEU A 777 -30.81 16.19 -14.05
CA LEU A 777 -30.18 16.28 -12.73
C LEU A 777 -31.13 15.87 -11.59
N GLY A 778 -32.38 15.52 -11.87
CA GLY A 778 -33.38 15.14 -10.87
C GLY A 778 -33.70 16.29 -9.90
N ILE A 779 -33.80 17.51 -10.42
CA ILE A 779 -34.08 18.72 -9.66
C ILE A 779 -35.57 18.78 -9.29
N ASP A 780 -36.44 18.41 -10.24
CA ASP A 780 -37.90 18.55 -10.19
C ASP A 780 -38.68 17.24 -9.94
N GLY A 781 -37.99 16.09 -9.74
CA GLY A 781 -38.61 14.77 -9.59
C GLY A 781 -39.09 14.40 -8.17
N PRO A 782 -40.07 13.47 -8.02
CA PRO A 782 -40.55 13.02 -6.71
C PRO A 782 -39.49 12.22 -5.94
N VAL A 783 -39.48 12.42 -4.62
CA VAL A 783 -38.43 12.04 -3.67
C VAL A 783 -38.52 10.56 -3.27
N GLU A 784 -37.56 9.72 -3.68
CA GLU A 784 -37.45 8.34 -3.16
C GLU A 784 -36.84 8.37 -1.73
N SER A 785 -37.65 8.08 -0.71
CA SER A 785 -37.29 8.23 0.71
C SER A 785 -36.12 7.34 1.18
N GLY A 786 -35.18 7.90 1.96
CA GLY A 786 -34.22 7.13 2.74
C GLY A 786 -33.72 7.87 3.98
N GLN A 787 -33.60 7.21 5.13
CA GLN A 787 -33.24 7.82 6.42
C GLN A 787 -31.72 7.96 6.64
N SER A 788 -31.31 9.02 7.37
CA SER A 788 -30.01 9.16 8.05
C SER A 788 -30.17 9.83 9.43
N ARG A 789 -29.21 9.57 10.35
CA ARG A 789 -29.11 10.19 11.69
C ARG A 789 -28.39 11.54 11.63
N PRO A 790 -28.68 12.48 12.55
CA PRO A 790 -28.08 13.81 12.57
C PRO A 790 -26.58 13.80 12.91
N LEU A 791 -25.90 14.87 12.47
CA LEU A 791 -24.53 15.25 12.84
C LEU A 791 -24.34 15.16 14.36
N ARG A 792 -23.41 14.31 14.82
CA ARG A 792 -22.67 14.62 16.04
C ARG A 792 -21.36 15.27 15.60
N VAL A 793 -21.22 16.54 15.93
CA VAL A 793 -19.95 17.25 15.92
C VAL A 793 -19.03 16.52 16.91
N ALA A 794 -17.91 16.02 16.41
CA ALA A 794 -16.74 15.62 17.18
C ALA A 794 -15.51 16.06 16.39
#